data_AF-Q6BUH7-F1
#
_entry.id   AF-Q6BUH7-F1
#
_cell.length_a   1.000
_cell.length_b   1.000
_cell.length_c   1.000
_cell.angle_alpha   90.00
_cell.angle_beta   90.00
_cell.angle_gamma   90.00
#
_symmetry.space_group_name_H-M   'P 1'
#
loop_
_entity.id
_entity.type
_entity.pdbx_description
1 polymer ?
#
loop_
_entity_poly.entity_id
_entity_poly.type
_entity_poly.pdbx_seq_one_letter_code
_entity_poly.pdbx_strand_id
1 'polypeptide(L)'
;MKRWYATSNVSVSRGILHSAVDNLCKRALKSQTNDSSYLHETVKSLINKYHVPLAEYFGINSEQYNNINAKEEIWHKLMSIDKISAEIRSKRHDLLTLKNHQYRAPQVPYNNFLKALYPHRNRGSLSLISPEEDTSNFGSNAIKYESVNHNLVYRYYCELPHPAPSYMKPNHLDDFLSRFFYRRDFIKPNSFSSSYARSASSMYSTYNEMLEQRAEHVAMCTKILNDMKESELPLSIQEQNHFLFMSFFKDRADIIEKVENSVKQLAETDGQDSYPLPDNNKFDWNIYQSIKHQFKDETSKLNIGTYNTLLFIAMRHNRHDVVTDILQDLGLKDILNHEKHIMNEMNTTPNRETLELLLDYFSSQAYKEMSENQNSILAFSKIVNYLADSTHITLDVRTINKVIKGLTNMRNIEEAELLVSKLFFDPSFEDTEKTLFEKSNPELDLYKALTSDDKQLYKKLLRSYDALREILLSQNINDDLEPYKLMPNEGSFRPLINSYCSPNNDETSFQKSVYIMNVLENQYGLPITTRIFYALFSKFIEINKYSSRHSADWNLEGLNHITVKLINAHDRSYGFNQDAIMRNKLDELVLSAQLKSFVDKTIDGKKLGHIPKDRGNFVKLSDTIVHQVFRAYVSVLNNDTTLTLSQKKEFTGTIELLRKDLLNDIKSIRGSHPSPKGVPKSMVYINDEISYLKKGFIIDLIDSTYSI
;
A
#
# COMPACT_ATOMS: atom_id res chain seq x y z
N MET A 1 -10.04 33.08 0.13
CA MET A 1 -10.48 32.08 1.13
C MET A 1 -12.01 32.08 1.23
N LYS A 2 -12.74 31.62 0.19
CA LYS A 2 -14.21 31.45 0.23
C LYS A 2 -14.51 30.04 0.75
N ARG A 3 -15.40 29.96 1.75
CA ARG A 3 -15.81 28.74 2.48
C ARG A 3 -16.12 27.58 1.53
N TRP A 4 -15.44 26.45 1.74
CA TRP A 4 -15.61 25.14 1.09
C TRP A 4 -16.91 24.42 1.47
N TYR A 5 -17.92 25.12 1.98
CA TYR A 5 -19.17 24.50 2.45
C TYR A 5 -20.34 25.07 1.67
N ALA A 6 -20.83 24.30 0.70
CA ALA A 6 -22.23 24.39 0.29
C ALA A 6 -23.00 23.39 1.17
N THR A 7 -23.71 23.90 2.17
CA THR A 7 -24.63 23.08 2.98
C THR A 7 -25.80 22.66 2.09
N SER A 8 -25.78 21.42 1.62
CA SER A 8 -26.90 20.81 0.91
C SER A 8 -27.85 20.12 1.90
N ASN A 9 -29.16 20.16 1.63
CA ASN A 9 -30.20 19.58 2.49
C ASN A 9 -29.94 18.09 2.74
N VAL A 10 -29.73 17.74 4.01
CA VAL A 10 -29.18 16.46 4.47
C VAL A 10 -30.31 15.44 4.65
N SER A 11 -30.26 14.33 3.91
CA SER A 11 -31.08 13.15 4.21
C SER A 11 -30.66 12.56 5.57
N VAL A 12 -31.59 11.92 6.30
CA VAL A 12 -31.33 11.37 7.65
C VAL A 12 -30.06 10.50 7.72
N SER A 13 -29.77 9.73 6.67
CA SER A 13 -28.55 8.91 6.56
C SER A 13 -27.27 9.72 6.42
N ARG A 14 -27.30 10.87 5.73
CA ARG A 14 -26.16 11.79 5.67
C ARG A 14 -25.88 12.46 7.02
N GLY A 15 -26.92 12.74 7.81
CA GLY A 15 -26.78 13.33 9.15
C GLY A 15 -26.05 12.41 10.14
N ILE A 16 -26.35 11.10 10.10
CA ILE A 16 -25.69 10.09 10.96
C ILE A 16 -24.21 9.96 10.59
N LEU A 17 -23.90 9.89 9.29
CA LEU A 17 -22.52 9.79 8.81
C LEU A 17 -21.72 11.04 9.14
N HIS A 18 -22.30 12.23 8.92
CA HIS A 18 -21.68 13.50 9.26
C HIS A 18 -21.32 13.57 10.74
N SER A 19 -22.26 13.22 11.63
CA SER A 19 -22.01 13.19 13.07
C SER A 19 -20.87 12.24 13.43
N ALA A 20 -20.81 11.07 12.79
CA ALA A 20 -19.75 10.09 13.04
C ALA A 20 -18.38 10.60 12.61
N VAL A 21 -18.28 11.20 11.43
CA VAL A 21 -17.05 11.80 10.91
C VAL A 21 -16.61 12.98 11.77
N ASP A 22 -17.53 13.83 12.23
CA ASP A 22 -17.21 14.97 13.10
C ASP A 22 -16.70 14.51 14.48
N ASN A 23 -17.29 13.46 15.06
CA ASN A 23 -16.81 12.86 16.31
C ASN A 23 -15.40 12.27 16.15
N LEU A 24 -15.14 11.58 15.04
CA LEU A 24 -13.80 11.08 14.73
C LEU A 24 -12.80 12.24 14.58
N CYS A 25 -13.19 13.33 13.91
CA CYS A 25 -12.36 14.54 13.79
C CYS A 25 -12.04 15.12 15.16
N LYS A 26 -13.03 15.27 16.05
CA LYS A 26 -12.81 15.78 17.42
C LYS A 26 -11.82 14.91 18.18
N ARG A 27 -11.92 13.58 18.07
CA ARG A 27 -10.96 12.66 18.70
C ARG A 27 -9.56 12.83 18.12
N ALA A 28 -9.43 12.86 16.79
CA ALA A 28 -8.14 13.02 16.12
C ALA A 28 -7.50 14.40 16.40
N LEU A 29 -8.29 15.47 16.52
CA LEU A 29 -7.80 16.80 16.86
C LEU A 29 -7.34 16.90 18.31
N LYS A 30 -7.99 16.19 19.26
CA LYS A 30 -7.48 16.06 20.63
C LYS A 30 -6.08 15.44 20.65
N SER A 31 -5.75 14.57 19.70
CA SER A 31 -4.41 14.01 19.55
C SER A 31 -3.39 14.88 18.80
N GLN A 32 -3.82 16.01 18.23
CA GLN A 32 -3.00 16.92 17.44
C GLN A 32 -2.76 18.28 18.15
N THR A 33 -2.85 18.33 19.48
CA THR A 33 -2.55 19.56 20.25
C THR A 33 -1.09 19.99 20.05
N ASN A 34 -0.79 21.29 20.23
CA ASN A 34 0.53 21.88 19.94
C ASN A 34 1.71 21.23 20.68
N ASP A 35 1.46 20.50 21.76
CA ASP A 35 2.47 19.80 22.56
C ASP A 35 2.69 18.33 22.12
N SER A 36 1.93 17.84 21.13
CA SER A 36 2.04 16.46 20.64
C SER A 36 3.33 16.25 19.83
N SER A 37 4.11 15.25 20.24
CA SER A 37 5.32 14.83 19.53
C SER A 37 5.02 13.82 18.41
N TYR A 38 6.00 13.54 17.58
CA TYR A 38 5.93 12.43 16.63
C TYR A 38 6.02 11.08 17.36
N LEU A 39 5.55 10.00 16.74
CA LEU A 39 5.30 8.69 17.35
C LEU A 39 6.57 8.10 17.99
N HIS A 40 7.70 8.15 17.31
CA HIS A 40 8.97 7.65 17.83
C HIS A 40 9.42 8.47 19.04
N GLU A 41 9.33 9.80 18.97
CA GLU A 41 9.64 10.68 20.09
C GLU A 41 8.67 10.51 21.26
N THR A 42 7.38 10.26 20.99
CA THR A 42 6.38 9.90 22.01
C THR A 42 6.73 8.58 22.68
N VAL A 43 7.11 7.53 21.93
CA VAL A 43 7.54 6.25 22.53
C VAL A 43 8.77 6.45 23.40
N LYS A 44 9.77 7.22 22.94
CA LYS A 44 10.94 7.57 23.75
C LYS A 44 10.58 8.37 25.00
N SER A 45 9.71 9.37 24.87
CA SER A 45 9.21 10.20 25.98
C SER A 45 8.56 9.31 27.05
N LEU A 46 7.68 8.41 26.65
CA LEU A 46 7.00 7.49 27.54
C LEU A 46 7.97 6.50 28.20
N ILE A 47 8.94 5.96 27.47
CA ILE A 47 10.00 5.12 28.08
C ILE A 47 10.81 5.94 29.08
N ASN A 48 11.18 7.17 28.75
CA ASN A 48 11.93 8.03 29.66
C ASN A 48 11.13 8.35 30.94
N LYS A 49 9.83 8.62 30.80
CA LYS A 49 8.94 8.95 31.92
C LYS A 49 8.65 7.74 32.82
N TYR A 50 8.46 6.56 32.23
CA TYR A 50 8.02 5.35 32.93
C TYR A 50 9.05 4.21 32.92
N HIS A 51 10.35 4.52 32.79
CA HIS A 51 11.40 3.50 32.70
C HIS A 51 11.44 2.56 33.92
N VAL A 52 11.14 3.04 35.13
CA VAL A 52 11.14 2.20 36.34
C VAL A 52 10.00 1.15 36.30
N PRO A 53 8.72 1.51 36.16
CA PRO A 53 7.65 0.52 35.98
C PRO A 53 7.86 -0.43 34.80
N LEU A 54 8.38 0.08 33.68
CA LEU A 54 8.67 -0.74 32.50
C LEU A 54 9.81 -1.73 32.77
N ALA A 55 10.87 -1.32 33.46
CA ALA A 55 11.99 -2.18 33.82
C ALA A 55 11.54 -3.32 34.74
N GLU A 56 10.68 -3.02 35.73
CA GLU A 56 10.06 -4.04 36.59
C GLU A 56 9.23 -5.04 35.77
N TYR A 57 8.42 -4.55 34.82
CA TYR A 57 7.62 -5.41 33.94
C TYR A 57 8.49 -6.37 33.11
N PHE A 58 9.63 -5.88 32.63
CA PHE A 58 10.56 -6.66 31.81
C PHE A 58 11.60 -7.44 32.62
N GLY A 59 11.53 -7.42 33.95
CA GLY A 59 12.47 -8.10 34.84
C GLY A 59 13.92 -7.61 34.70
N ILE A 60 14.12 -6.32 34.43
CA ILE A 60 15.45 -5.70 34.32
C ILE A 60 15.95 -5.36 35.73
N ASN A 61 17.22 -5.67 36.02
CA ASN A 61 17.78 -5.56 37.38
C ASN A 61 17.69 -4.13 37.96
N SER A 62 17.34 -4.06 39.25
CA SER A 62 17.06 -2.80 39.96
C SER A 62 18.23 -1.87 40.17
N GLU A 63 19.46 -2.40 40.13
CA GLU A 63 20.69 -1.60 40.21
C GLU A 63 20.96 -0.80 38.91
N GLN A 64 20.26 -1.09 37.81
CA GLN A 64 20.45 -0.45 36.50
C GLN A 64 19.35 0.54 36.12
N TYR A 65 18.33 0.76 36.97
CA TYR A 65 17.14 1.56 36.62
C TYR A 65 17.46 2.98 36.12
N ASN A 66 18.48 3.65 36.68
CA ASN A 66 18.86 5.01 36.28
C ASN A 66 19.86 5.07 35.11
N ASN A 67 20.22 3.94 34.50
CA ASN A 67 21.30 3.85 33.51
C ASN A 67 20.76 3.90 32.07
N ILE A 68 21.53 4.48 31.14
CA ILE A 68 21.20 4.55 29.71
C ILE A 68 20.95 3.14 29.15
N ASN A 69 21.72 2.15 29.62
CA ASN A 69 21.61 0.75 29.22
C ASN A 69 20.22 0.14 29.52
N ALA A 70 19.56 0.51 30.62
CA ALA A 70 18.23 -0.04 30.95
C ALA A 70 17.16 0.47 29.99
N LYS A 71 17.25 1.73 29.55
CA LYS A 71 16.32 2.32 28.58
C LYS A 71 16.48 1.69 27.20
N GLU A 72 17.71 1.43 26.78
CA GLU A 72 18.01 0.70 25.54
C GLU A 72 17.51 -0.75 25.60
N GLU A 73 17.67 -1.43 26.74
CA GLU A 73 17.15 -2.78 26.92
C GLU A 73 15.61 -2.82 26.89
N ILE A 74 14.93 -1.87 27.54
CA ILE A 74 13.47 -1.70 27.44
C ILE A 74 13.06 -1.49 25.98
N TRP A 75 13.77 -0.61 25.25
CA TRP A 75 13.52 -0.38 23.83
C TRP A 75 13.64 -1.67 23.00
N HIS A 76 14.72 -2.43 23.19
CA HIS A 76 14.93 -3.70 22.49
C HIS A 76 13.87 -4.74 22.83
N LYS A 77 13.48 -4.85 24.11
CA LYS A 77 12.40 -5.75 24.55
C LYS A 77 11.06 -5.33 23.95
N LEU A 78 10.72 -4.03 23.96
CA LEU A 78 9.50 -3.49 23.33
C LEU A 78 9.45 -3.77 21.82
N MET A 79 10.54 -3.50 21.10
CA MET A 79 10.63 -3.73 19.66
C MET A 79 10.62 -5.22 19.27
N SER A 80 10.77 -6.13 20.24
CA SER A 80 10.69 -7.58 20.07
C SER A 80 9.44 -8.20 20.72
N ILE A 81 8.48 -7.39 21.19
CA ILE A 81 7.21 -7.90 21.75
C ILE A 81 6.41 -8.59 20.65
N ASP A 82 6.48 -9.91 20.68
CA ASP A 82 5.56 -10.82 20.03
C ASP A 82 5.46 -12.04 20.97
N LYS A 83 4.92 -11.82 22.19
CA LYS A 83 5.00 -12.77 23.33
C LYS A 83 4.59 -14.21 22.96
N ILE A 84 3.49 -14.36 22.23
CA ILE A 84 2.98 -15.68 21.80
C ILE A 84 3.94 -16.36 20.82
N SER A 85 4.52 -15.58 19.88
CA SER A 85 5.53 -16.11 18.97
C SER A 85 6.84 -16.42 19.70
N ALA A 86 7.20 -15.65 20.73
CA ALA A 86 8.40 -15.87 21.54
C ALA A 86 8.32 -17.15 22.38
N GLU A 87 7.18 -17.43 23.02
CA GLU A 87 6.95 -18.67 23.77
C GLU A 87 7.03 -19.91 22.87
N ILE A 88 6.40 -19.86 21.69
CA ILE A 88 6.42 -20.97 20.74
C ILE A 88 7.82 -21.17 20.14
N ARG A 89 8.56 -20.08 19.87
CA ARG A 89 9.96 -20.15 19.45
C ARG A 89 10.85 -20.72 20.55
N SER A 90 10.64 -20.33 21.81
CA SER A 90 11.36 -20.91 22.96
C SER A 90 11.09 -22.40 23.06
N LYS A 91 9.82 -22.83 23.02
CA LYS A 91 9.44 -24.24 23.05
C LYS A 91 10.04 -25.03 21.90
N ARG A 92 10.05 -24.47 20.68
CA ARG A 92 10.77 -25.04 19.52
C ARG A 92 12.27 -25.16 19.80
N HIS A 93 12.89 -24.10 20.32
CA HIS A 93 14.31 -24.06 20.64
C HIS A 93 14.67 -25.15 21.65
N ASP A 94 13.88 -25.34 22.69
CA ASP A 94 14.09 -26.36 23.72
C ASP A 94 13.98 -27.77 23.12
N LEU A 95 12.90 -28.04 22.37
CA LEU A 95 12.67 -29.33 21.69
C LEU A 95 13.79 -29.67 20.70
N LEU A 96 14.23 -28.69 19.92
CA LEU A 96 15.30 -28.87 18.95
C LEU A 96 16.67 -28.99 19.62
N THR A 97 16.92 -28.31 20.73
CA THR A 97 18.19 -28.43 21.47
C THR A 97 18.32 -29.80 22.13
N LEU A 98 17.21 -30.34 22.65
CA LEU A 98 17.12 -31.72 23.12
C LEU A 98 17.40 -32.73 22.00
N LYS A 99 16.83 -32.53 20.80
CA LYS A 99 16.98 -33.44 19.64
C LYS A 99 18.32 -33.25 18.89
N ASN A 100 18.93 -32.05 18.87
CA ASN A 100 20.17 -31.72 18.15
C ASN A 100 21.42 -32.46 18.63
N HIS A 101 21.39 -33.02 19.85
CA HIS A 101 22.48 -33.87 20.35
C HIS A 101 22.49 -35.25 19.66
N GLN A 102 21.40 -35.62 18.96
CA GLN A 102 21.22 -36.93 18.31
C GLN A 102 21.24 -36.85 16.77
N TYR A 103 20.95 -35.69 16.18
CA TYR A 103 20.79 -35.54 14.73
C TYR A 103 21.62 -34.36 14.20
N ARG A 104 22.59 -34.62 13.31
CA ARG A 104 23.32 -33.58 12.57
C ARG A 104 22.99 -33.67 11.08
N ALA A 105 22.55 -32.56 10.49
CA ALA A 105 22.38 -32.48 9.05
C ALA A 105 23.73 -32.72 8.33
N PRO A 106 23.74 -33.40 7.17
CA PRO A 106 24.92 -33.48 6.33
C PRO A 106 25.35 -32.07 5.90
N GLN A 107 26.65 -31.75 6.05
CA GLN A 107 27.12 -30.36 5.90
C GLN A 107 26.86 -29.77 4.51
N VAL A 108 26.97 -30.57 3.44
CA VAL A 108 26.81 -30.08 2.06
C VAL A 108 25.36 -29.69 1.74
N PRO A 109 24.34 -30.56 1.89
CA PRO A 109 22.93 -30.20 1.76
C PRO A 109 22.52 -29.02 2.66
N TYR A 110 22.97 -29.02 3.92
CA TYR A 110 22.63 -27.97 4.87
C TYR A 110 23.22 -26.61 4.46
N ASN A 111 24.47 -26.58 4.01
CA ASN A 111 25.10 -25.35 3.51
C ASN A 111 24.43 -24.84 2.23
N ASN A 112 23.96 -25.72 1.34
CA ASN A 112 23.23 -25.33 0.14
C ASN A 112 21.87 -24.71 0.49
N PHE A 113 21.15 -25.31 1.44
CA PHE A 113 19.92 -24.75 2.00
C PHE A 113 20.17 -23.34 2.59
N LEU A 114 21.21 -23.17 3.41
CA LEU A 114 21.54 -21.86 4.00
C LEU A 114 21.92 -20.82 2.95
N LYS A 115 22.69 -21.20 1.92
CA LYS A 115 23.01 -20.29 0.80
C LYS A 115 21.77 -19.82 0.05
N ALA A 116 20.75 -20.67 -0.06
CA ALA A 116 19.49 -20.29 -0.69
C ALA A 116 18.58 -19.47 0.22
N LEU A 117 18.58 -19.73 1.53
CA LEU A 117 17.83 -18.98 2.54
C LEU A 117 18.42 -17.58 2.79
N TYR A 118 19.74 -17.45 2.70
CA TYR A 118 20.50 -16.20 2.84
C TYR A 118 21.27 -15.91 1.55
N PRO A 119 20.59 -15.51 0.45
CA PRO A 119 21.26 -15.25 -0.81
C PRO A 119 22.26 -14.10 -0.64
N HIS A 120 23.53 -14.35 -0.97
CA HIS A 120 24.50 -13.27 -1.12
C HIS A 120 24.09 -12.42 -2.33
N ARG A 121 23.78 -11.14 -2.11
CA ARG A 121 23.66 -10.19 -3.21
C ARG A 121 25.01 -10.14 -3.94
N ASN A 122 25.10 -10.73 -5.13
CA ASN A 122 26.08 -10.25 -6.10
C ASN A 122 25.79 -8.74 -6.28
N ARG A 123 26.83 -7.92 -6.13
CA ARG A 123 26.85 -6.44 -6.25
C ARG A 123 26.43 -5.97 -7.66
N GLY A 124 25.22 -6.33 -8.08
CA GLY A 124 24.73 -6.18 -9.46
C GLY A 124 23.53 -5.24 -9.60
N SER A 125 22.83 -4.90 -8.52
CA SER A 125 21.89 -3.77 -8.55
C SER A 125 22.66 -2.51 -8.17
N LEU A 126 23.05 -1.74 -9.17
CA LEU A 126 23.72 -0.45 -9.07
C LEU A 126 22.85 0.52 -8.25
N SER A 127 23.15 0.66 -6.95
CA SER A 127 23.23 2.00 -6.38
C SER A 127 24.63 2.47 -6.71
N LEU A 128 24.78 3.36 -7.70
CA LEU A 128 26.09 3.91 -8.11
C LEU A 128 26.66 4.92 -7.10
N ILE A 129 26.02 5.07 -5.94
CA ILE A 129 26.63 5.57 -4.73
C ILE A 129 26.22 4.58 -3.63
N SER A 130 27.16 3.77 -3.16
CA SER A 130 27.02 3.25 -1.81
C SER A 130 27.49 4.38 -0.91
N PRO A 131 26.67 4.92 0.01
CA PRO A 131 27.27 5.48 1.20
C PRO A 131 28.16 4.39 1.79
N GLU A 132 29.31 4.78 2.33
CA GLU A 132 30.12 3.88 3.17
C GLU A 132 29.16 3.12 4.09
N GLU A 133 29.33 1.79 4.15
CA GLU A 133 28.46 0.89 4.90
C GLU A 133 28.52 1.25 6.38
N ASP A 134 27.72 2.21 6.78
CA ASP A 134 27.44 2.49 8.17
C ASP A 134 26.59 1.30 8.65
N THR A 135 27.23 0.33 9.28
CA THR A 135 26.62 -0.89 9.84
C THR A 135 25.53 -0.58 10.87
N SER A 136 25.41 0.70 11.25
CA SER A 136 24.36 1.30 12.07
C SER A 136 23.02 1.49 11.33
N ASN A 137 23.02 1.46 9.99
CA ASN A 137 21.82 1.71 9.20
C ASN A 137 21.02 0.41 8.98
N PHE A 138 20.16 0.10 9.97
CA PHE A 138 19.30 -1.10 10.01
C PHE A 138 18.45 -1.35 8.74
N GLY A 139 18.25 -0.35 7.87
CA GLY A 139 17.43 -0.45 6.66
C GLY A 139 18.03 -1.30 5.52
N SER A 140 19.35 -1.35 5.34
CA SER A 140 19.94 -2.09 4.21
C SER A 140 19.91 -3.61 4.41
N ASN A 141 19.86 -4.06 5.67
CA ASN A 141 19.90 -5.48 6.03
C ASN A 141 18.54 -6.19 5.91
N ALA A 142 17.41 -5.47 6.01
CA ALA A 142 16.08 -6.08 5.89
C ALA A 142 15.77 -6.51 4.44
N ILE A 143 16.02 -5.63 3.46
CA ILE A 143 15.82 -5.91 2.02
C ILE A 143 16.79 -6.97 1.50
N LYS A 144 18.00 -7.09 2.09
CA LYS A 144 19.03 -8.07 1.67
C LYS A 144 18.52 -9.50 1.64
N TYR A 145 17.45 -9.80 2.38
CA TYR A 145 16.88 -11.14 2.54
C TYR A 145 15.40 -11.27 2.11
N GLU A 146 14.76 -10.22 1.55
CA GLU A 146 13.33 -10.26 1.19
C GLU A 146 13.04 -11.03 -0.13
N SER A 147 14.03 -11.25 -0.99
CA SER A 147 13.87 -11.98 -2.25
C SER A 147 14.53 -13.35 -2.21
N VAL A 148 14.00 -14.23 -1.35
CA VAL A 148 14.35 -15.65 -1.35
C VAL A 148 13.73 -16.31 -2.59
N ASN A 149 14.47 -17.19 -3.26
CA ASN A 149 13.89 -18.05 -4.29
C ASN A 149 13.22 -19.24 -3.61
N HIS A 150 11.90 -19.17 -3.40
CA HIS A 150 11.12 -20.22 -2.70
C HIS A 150 11.32 -21.60 -3.33
N ASN A 151 11.34 -21.71 -4.66
CA ASN A 151 11.53 -22.99 -5.34
C ASN A 151 12.93 -23.58 -5.08
N LEU A 152 13.97 -22.75 -5.11
CA LEU A 152 15.34 -23.17 -4.82
C LEU A 152 15.50 -23.59 -3.36
N VAL A 153 14.95 -22.82 -2.42
CA VAL A 153 14.99 -23.16 -0.99
C VAL A 153 14.23 -24.45 -0.72
N TYR A 154 13.04 -24.63 -1.31
CA TYR A 154 12.26 -25.85 -1.14
C TYR A 154 12.97 -27.09 -1.69
N ARG A 155 13.65 -26.95 -2.84
CA ARG A 155 14.48 -28.03 -3.39
C ARG A 155 15.55 -28.48 -2.39
N TYR A 156 16.34 -27.54 -1.86
CA TYR A 156 17.38 -27.88 -0.88
C TYR A 156 16.81 -28.33 0.47
N TYR A 157 15.63 -27.83 0.85
CA TYR A 157 14.88 -28.35 2.01
C TYR A 157 14.57 -29.84 1.84
N CYS A 158 14.12 -30.26 0.65
CA CYS A 158 13.84 -31.67 0.35
C CYS A 158 15.09 -32.55 0.28
N GLU A 159 16.29 -31.97 0.15
CA GLU A 159 17.57 -32.69 0.21
C GLU A 159 18.03 -32.95 1.67
N LEU A 160 17.38 -32.32 2.66
CA LEU A 160 17.66 -32.58 4.07
C LEU A 160 17.06 -33.93 4.51
N PRO A 161 17.66 -34.59 5.53
CA PRO A 161 17.11 -35.83 6.07
C PRO A 161 15.70 -35.58 6.63
N HIS A 162 14.80 -36.53 6.41
CA HIS A 162 13.41 -36.41 6.83
C HIS A 162 13.21 -36.93 8.28
N PRO A 163 12.39 -36.25 9.13
CA PRO A 163 11.73 -34.97 8.87
C PRO A 163 12.71 -33.79 8.97
N ALA A 164 12.76 -32.96 7.93
CA ALA A 164 13.79 -31.93 7.76
C ALA A 164 13.93 -30.92 8.92
N PRO A 165 12.84 -30.46 9.58
CA PRO A 165 12.94 -29.51 10.68
C PRO A 165 13.78 -29.99 11.86
N SER A 166 13.80 -31.31 12.11
CA SER A 166 14.56 -31.91 13.21
C SER A 166 16.08 -31.81 13.05
N TYR A 167 16.57 -31.53 11.84
CA TYR A 167 17.99 -31.42 11.51
C TYR A 167 18.45 -29.95 11.38
N MET A 168 17.57 -28.99 11.65
CA MET A 168 17.86 -27.56 11.54
C MET A 168 18.22 -26.93 12.88
N LYS A 169 19.06 -25.89 12.83
CA LYS A 169 19.24 -25.00 13.97
C LYS A 169 17.95 -24.18 14.20
N PRO A 170 17.54 -23.95 15.47
CA PRO A 170 16.30 -23.23 15.78
C PRO A 170 16.15 -21.89 15.06
N ASN A 171 17.20 -21.06 15.11
CA ASN A 171 17.17 -19.73 14.47
C ASN A 171 16.98 -19.81 12.95
N HIS A 172 17.56 -20.83 12.30
CA HIS A 172 17.42 -21.00 10.85
C HIS A 172 16.03 -21.53 10.48
N LEU A 173 15.42 -22.36 11.33
CA LEU A 173 14.05 -22.84 11.13
C LEU A 173 13.07 -21.68 11.25
N ASP A 174 13.21 -20.82 12.24
CA ASP A 174 12.34 -19.64 12.41
C ASP A 174 12.49 -18.64 11.25
N ASP A 175 13.73 -18.39 10.80
CA ASP A 175 14.00 -17.59 9.61
C ASP A 175 13.43 -18.24 8.34
N PHE A 176 13.52 -19.56 8.21
CA PHE A 176 12.94 -20.29 7.10
C PHE A 176 11.41 -20.18 7.08
N LEU A 177 10.73 -20.48 8.19
CA LEU A 177 9.27 -20.43 8.25
C LEU A 177 8.73 -19.02 8.01
N SER A 178 9.36 -17.99 8.63
CA SER A 178 8.95 -16.60 8.45
C SER A 178 9.11 -16.10 7.01
N ARG A 179 10.17 -16.51 6.32
CA ARG A 179 10.44 -16.11 4.92
C ARG A 179 9.71 -16.97 3.90
N PHE A 180 9.59 -18.27 4.15
CA PHE A 180 9.03 -19.22 3.21
C PHE A 180 7.51 -19.11 3.12
N PHE A 181 6.84 -18.94 4.26
CA PHE A 181 5.40 -18.68 4.24
C PHE A 181 5.08 -17.31 3.63
N TYR A 182 5.96 -16.31 3.77
CA TYR A 182 5.76 -15.03 3.12
C TYR A 182 6.14 -15.06 1.62
N ARG A 183 5.16 -15.33 0.75
CA ARG A 183 5.33 -15.22 -0.72
C ARG A 183 4.62 -14.00 -1.30
N ARG A 184 5.39 -13.13 -1.97
CA ARG A 184 4.94 -11.85 -2.55
C ARG A 184 3.79 -12.00 -3.57
N ASP A 185 3.69 -13.15 -4.23
CA ASP A 185 2.69 -13.41 -5.29
C ASP A 185 1.25 -13.50 -4.77
N PHE A 186 1.07 -13.73 -3.46
CA PHE A 186 -0.22 -13.64 -2.76
C PHE A 186 -0.56 -12.19 -2.34
N ILE A 187 0.40 -11.26 -2.38
CA ILE A 187 0.28 -9.92 -1.78
C ILE A 187 0.28 -8.80 -2.83
N LYS A 188 0.97 -8.97 -3.97
CA LYS A 188 1.05 -7.94 -5.03
C LYS A 188 0.70 -8.50 -6.42
N PRO A 189 -0.53 -8.28 -6.91
CA PRO A 189 -0.87 -8.47 -8.32
C PRO A 189 -0.38 -7.25 -9.13
N ASN A 190 0.92 -6.93 -9.05
CA ASN A 190 1.49 -5.82 -9.84
C ASN A 190 1.20 -5.99 -11.34
N SER A 191 1.12 -7.25 -11.81
CA SER A 191 0.78 -7.65 -13.17
C SER A 191 -0.59 -7.17 -13.66
N PHE A 192 -1.58 -7.07 -12.76
CA PHE A 192 -2.97 -6.70 -13.09
C PHE A 192 -3.37 -5.33 -12.52
N SER A 193 -2.41 -4.58 -11.98
CA SER A 193 -2.65 -3.20 -11.56
C SER A 193 -3.23 -2.38 -12.72
N SER A 194 -4.08 -1.42 -12.41
CA SER A 194 -4.88 -0.61 -13.35
C SER A 194 -4.08 0.17 -14.41
N SER A 195 -2.75 0.05 -14.43
CA SER A 195 -1.83 0.79 -15.29
C SER A 195 -1.25 -0.04 -16.45
N TYR A 196 -1.69 -1.28 -16.66
CA TYR A 196 -1.25 -2.10 -17.80
C TYR A 196 -2.46 -2.53 -18.63
N ALA A 197 -2.60 -1.97 -19.83
CA ALA A 197 -3.45 -2.56 -20.86
C ALA A 197 -2.75 -3.81 -21.40
N ARG A 198 -3.33 -4.98 -21.17
CA ARG A 198 -2.86 -6.26 -21.72
C ARG A 198 -3.91 -6.78 -22.70
N SER A 199 -3.48 -7.52 -23.72
CA SER A 199 -4.43 -8.29 -24.54
C SER A 199 -5.14 -9.32 -23.68
N ALA A 200 -6.37 -9.67 -24.04
CA ALA A 200 -7.17 -10.65 -23.30
C ALA A 200 -6.42 -11.99 -23.13
N SER A 201 -5.76 -12.48 -24.20
CA SER A 201 -4.93 -13.69 -24.19
C SER A 201 -3.78 -13.61 -23.18
N SER A 202 -3.01 -12.51 -23.18
CA SER A 202 -1.92 -12.31 -22.23
C SER A 202 -2.41 -12.17 -20.79
N MET A 203 -3.58 -11.56 -20.58
CA MET A 203 -4.19 -11.44 -19.27
C MET A 203 -4.57 -12.81 -18.71
N TYR A 204 -5.27 -13.62 -19.51
CA TYR A 204 -5.67 -14.97 -19.14
C TYR A 204 -4.47 -15.89 -18.87
N SER A 205 -3.49 -15.94 -19.79
CA SER A 205 -2.32 -16.81 -19.64
C SER A 205 -1.50 -16.47 -18.40
N THR A 206 -1.27 -15.18 -18.14
CA THR A 206 -0.54 -14.75 -16.94
C THR A 206 -1.30 -15.09 -15.67
N TYR A 207 -2.64 -15.01 -15.70
CA TYR A 207 -3.45 -15.29 -14.52
C TYR A 207 -3.41 -16.78 -14.17
N ASN A 208 -3.53 -17.67 -15.16
CA ASN A 208 -3.41 -19.11 -14.96
C ASN A 208 -2.03 -19.50 -14.43
N GLU A 209 -0.96 -18.98 -15.03
CA GLU A 209 0.41 -19.23 -14.55
C GLU A 209 0.57 -18.81 -13.08
N MET A 210 -0.01 -17.67 -12.68
CA MET A 210 0.00 -17.23 -11.29
C MET A 210 -0.78 -18.17 -10.36
N LEU A 211 -1.91 -18.73 -10.81
CA LEU A 211 -2.69 -19.69 -10.02
C LEU A 211 -1.96 -21.02 -9.84
N GLU A 212 -1.36 -21.55 -10.91
CA GLU A 212 -0.52 -22.75 -10.85
C GLU A 212 0.64 -22.57 -9.87
N GLN A 213 1.38 -21.47 -9.98
CA GLN A 213 2.49 -21.15 -9.06
C GLN A 213 2.05 -21.02 -7.60
N ARG A 214 0.83 -20.53 -7.34
CA ARG A 214 0.26 -20.45 -5.99
C ARG A 214 -0.15 -21.83 -5.47
N ALA A 215 -0.78 -22.65 -6.29
CA ALA A 215 -1.16 -24.02 -5.94
C ALA A 215 0.08 -24.87 -5.60
N GLU A 216 1.13 -24.78 -6.42
CA GLU A 216 2.43 -25.41 -6.14
C GLU A 216 3.00 -24.94 -4.80
N HIS A 217 2.94 -23.65 -4.50
CA HIS A 217 3.43 -23.12 -3.23
C HIS A 217 2.67 -23.65 -2.03
N VAL A 218 1.33 -23.71 -2.12
CA VAL A 218 0.48 -24.25 -1.06
C VAL A 218 0.83 -25.72 -0.82
N ALA A 219 1.10 -26.49 -1.88
CA ALA A 219 1.57 -27.88 -1.77
C ALA A 219 2.94 -27.97 -1.06
N MET A 220 3.89 -27.09 -1.39
CA MET A 220 5.19 -27.01 -0.71
C MET A 220 5.02 -26.71 0.78
N CYS A 221 4.19 -25.72 1.11
CA CYS A 221 3.89 -25.35 2.50
C CYS A 221 3.20 -26.49 3.26
N THR A 222 2.29 -27.21 2.62
CA THR A 222 1.60 -28.38 3.20
C THR A 222 2.61 -29.46 3.59
N LYS A 223 3.60 -29.75 2.72
CA LYS A 223 4.67 -30.69 3.04
C LYS A 223 5.47 -30.23 4.26
N ILE A 224 5.90 -28.97 4.29
CA ILE A 224 6.66 -28.41 5.42
C ILE A 224 5.88 -28.52 6.74
N LEU A 225 4.56 -28.27 6.71
CA LEU A 225 3.70 -28.39 7.89
C LEU A 225 3.56 -29.84 8.36
N ASN A 226 3.50 -30.81 7.43
CA ASN A 226 3.50 -32.23 7.78
C ASN A 226 4.83 -32.65 8.43
N ASP A 227 5.97 -32.24 7.85
CA ASP A 227 7.30 -32.49 8.43
C ASP A 227 7.44 -31.85 9.83
N MET A 228 6.85 -30.66 10.05
CA MET A 228 6.80 -30.01 11.38
C MET A 228 5.98 -30.82 12.37
N LYS A 229 4.83 -31.36 11.94
CA LYS A 229 3.95 -32.21 12.75
C LYS A 229 4.65 -33.53 13.12
N GLU A 230 5.33 -34.16 12.17
CA GLU A 230 6.12 -35.37 12.39
C GLU A 230 7.33 -35.12 13.30
N SER A 231 7.90 -33.91 13.26
CA SER A 231 8.95 -33.48 14.20
C SER A 231 8.43 -33.09 15.58
N GLU A 232 7.10 -33.09 15.77
CA GLU A 232 6.39 -32.65 16.99
C GLU A 232 6.68 -31.18 17.35
N LEU A 233 6.99 -30.35 16.36
CA LEU A 233 7.30 -28.94 16.56
C LEU A 233 6.02 -28.09 16.49
N PRO A 234 5.73 -27.27 17.50
CA PRO A 234 4.51 -26.45 17.53
C PRO A 234 4.58 -25.32 16.50
N LEU A 235 3.45 -25.09 15.83
CA LEU A 235 3.24 -23.95 14.95
C LEU A 235 2.75 -22.74 15.74
N SER A 236 3.22 -21.56 15.36
CA SER A 236 2.70 -20.30 15.88
C SER A 236 1.35 -19.94 15.26
N ILE A 237 0.54 -19.17 15.98
CA ILE A 237 -0.73 -18.62 15.48
C ILE A 237 -0.51 -17.82 14.18
N GLN A 238 0.62 -17.10 14.08
CA GLN A 238 0.97 -16.35 12.87
C GLN A 238 1.21 -17.28 11.67
N GLU A 239 1.96 -18.37 11.84
CA GLU A 239 2.20 -19.38 10.78
C GLU A 239 0.90 -20.09 10.37
N GLN A 240 0.07 -20.47 11.35
CA GLN A 240 -1.25 -21.08 11.12
C GLN A 240 -2.17 -20.15 10.31
N ASN A 241 -2.28 -18.90 10.72
CA ASN A 241 -3.08 -17.89 10.03
C ASN A 241 -2.54 -17.61 8.62
N HIS A 242 -1.22 -17.59 8.43
CA HIS A 242 -0.65 -17.40 7.09
C HIS A 242 -0.96 -18.56 6.15
N PHE A 243 -0.88 -19.79 6.65
CA PHE A 243 -1.25 -20.97 5.87
C PHE A 243 -2.74 -20.99 5.53
N LEU A 244 -3.60 -20.62 6.49
CA LEU A 244 -5.04 -20.47 6.26
C LEU A 244 -5.33 -19.42 5.17
N PHE A 245 -4.66 -18.26 5.25
CA PHE A 245 -4.75 -17.21 4.24
C PHE A 245 -4.34 -17.71 2.85
N MET A 246 -3.21 -18.42 2.72
CA MET A 246 -2.76 -18.96 1.43
C MET A 246 -3.71 -20.02 0.87
N SER A 247 -4.23 -20.89 1.73
CA SER A 247 -5.09 -22.02 1.34
C SER A 247 -6.43 -21.56 0.73
N PHE A 248 -7.00 -20.47 1.25
CA PHE A 248 -8.27 -19.90 0.77
C PHE A 248 -8.11 -18.54 0.09
N PHE A 249 -6.89 -18.22 -0.35
CA PHE A 249 -6.61 -16.96 -0.98
C PHE A 249 -7.48 -16.78 -2.24
N LYS A 250 -8.12 -15.61 -2.33
CA LYS A 250 -8.86 -15.20 -3.52
C LYS A 250 -8.50 -13.76 -3.85
N ASP A 251 -8.24 -13.50 -5.14
CA ASP A 251 -7.92 -12.16 -5.61
C ASP A 251 -9.08 -11.19 -5.41
N ARG A 252 -8.78 -9.90 -5.60
CA ARG A 252 -9.77 -8.85 -5.48
C ARG A 252 -10.80 -8.95 -6.60
N ALA A 253 -12.06 -8.58 -6.31
CA ALA A 253 -13.14 -8.61 -7.28
C ALA A 253 -12.82 -7.83 -8.58
N ASP A 254 -12.13 -6.69 -8.48
CA ASP A 254 -11.72 -5.87 -9.63
C ASP A 254 -10.69 -6.55 -10.55
N ILE A 255 -9.96 -7.55 -10.05
CA ILE A 255 -9.01 -8.35 -10.84
C ILE A 255 -9.76 -9.52 -11.46
N ILE A 256 -10.58 -10.20 -10.68
CA ILE A 256 -11.40 -11.34 -11.14
C ILE A 256 -12.30 -10.90 -12.30
N GLU A 257 -12.99 -9.77 -12.16
CA GLU A 257 -13.86 -9.21 -13.21
C GLU A 257 -13.09 -8.93 -14.52
N LYS A 258 -11.85 -8.43 -14.43
CA LYS A 258 -11.02 -8.20 -15.62
C LYS A 258 -10.62 -9.49 -16.33
N VAL A 259 -10.32 -10.53 -15.55
CA VAL A 259 -10.00 -11.86 -16.10
C VAL A 259 -11.25 -12.46 -16.73
N GLU A 260 -12.39 -12.42 -16.05
CA GLU A 260 -13.68 -12.89 -16.59
C GLU A 260 -14.05 -12.18 -17.89
N ASN A 261 -13.89 -10.86 -17.95
CA ASN A 261 -14.13 -10.09 -19.17
C ASN A 261 -13.14 -10.45 -20.29
N SER A 262 -11.89 -10.76 -19.95
CA SER A 262 -10.90 -11.24 -20.93
C SER A 262 -11.26 -12.63 -21.46
N VAL A 263 -11.72 -13.53 -20.59
CA VAL A 263 -12.19 -14.87 -20.98
C VAL A 263 -13.41 -14.76 -21.90
N LYS A 264 -14.38 -13.89 -21.59
CA LYS A 264 -15.54 -13.65 -22.46
C LYS A 264 -15.11 -13.19 -23.86
N GLN A 265 -14.19 -12.23 -23.95
CA GLN A 265 -13.67 -11.74 -25.24
C GLN A 265 -12.97 -12.84 -26.06
N LEU A 266 -12.22 -13.72 -25.40
CA LEU A 266 -11.55 -14.84 -26.06
C LEU A 266 -12.54 -15.94 -26.46
N ALA A 267 -13.52 -16.23 -25.62
CA ALA A 267 -14.57 -17.20 -25.92
C ALA A 267 -15.44 -16.78 -27.12
N GLU A 268 -15.66 -15.48 -27.30
CA GLU A 268 -16.33 -14.91 -28.48
C GLU A 268 -15.51 -15.10 -29.77
N THR A 269 -14.19 -15.23 -29.68
CA THR A 269 -13.29 -15.38 -30.84
C THR A 269 -12.94 -16.84 -31.16
N ASP A 270 -12.67 -17.65 -30.14
CA ASP A 270 -12.14 -19.02 -30.30
C ASP A 270 -13.05 -20.13 -29.70
N GLY A 271 -14.26 -19.78 -29.25
CA GLY A 271 -15.23 -20.70 -28.65
C GLY A 271 -15.12 -20.85 -27.12
N GLN A 272 -16.25 -21.14 -26.44
CA GLN A 272 -16.36 -21.16 -24.97
C GLN A 272 -15.47 -22.20 -24.27
N ASP A 273 -15.25 -23.38 -24.89
CA ASP A 273 -14.53 -24.48 -24.25
C ASP A 273 -12.99 -24.30 -24.24
N SER A 274 -12.48 -23.33 -25.00
CA SER A 274 -11.04 -23.07 -25.13
C SER A 274 -10.44 -22.37 -23.89
N TYR A 275 -11.28 -21.76 -23.04
CA TYR A 275 -10.83 -20.90 -21.93
C TYR A 275 -11.67 -21.09 -20.66
N PRO A 276 -11.44 -22.18 -19.89
CA PRO A 276 -12.15 -22.39 -18.64
C PRO A 276 -11.83 -21.28 -17.63
N LEU A 277 -12.86 -20.85 -16.89
CA LEU A 277 -12.69 -19.94 -15.76
C LEU A 277 -11.93 -20.68 -14.65
N PRO A 278 -10.86 -20.09 -14.12
CA PRO A 278 -10.09 -20.76 -13.07
C PRO A 278 -10.90 -20.92 -11.80
N ASP A 279 -11.00 -22.15 -11.27
CA ASP A 279 -11.68 -22.41 -10.00
C ASP A 279 -10.76 -21.97 -8.85
N ASN A 280 -11.25 -21.05 -8.03
CA ASN A 280 -10.54 -20.63 -6.81
C ASN A 280 -10.99 -21.54 -5.66
N ASN A 281 -10.07 -21.90 -4.76
CA ASN A 281 -10.40 -22.69 -3.56
C ASN A 281 -11.57 -22.08 -2.80
N LYS A 282 -12.71 -22.78 -2.77
CA LYS A 282 -13.95 -22.27 -2.18
C LYS A 282 -13.84 -22.27 -0.65
N PHE A 283 -14.23 -21.16 -0.05
CA PHE A 283 -14.40 -21.05 1.40
C PHE A 283 -15.89 -21.00 1.72
N ASP A 284 -16.37 -21.96 2.51
CA ASP A 284 -17.77 -22.07 2.88
C ASP A 284 -18.02 -22.14 4.40
N TRP A 285 -19.29 -22.16 4.78
CA TRP A 285 -19.73 -22.23 6.17
C TRP A 285 -19.21 -23.49 6.87
N ASN A 286 -19.17 -24.63 6.19
CA ASN A 286 -18.73 -25.90 6.78
C ASN A 286 -17.22 -25.88 7.07
N ILE A 287 -16.44 -25.35 6.13
CA ILE A 287 -15.00 -25.11 6.29
C ILE A 287 -14.76 -24.13 7.43
N TYR A 288 -15.50 -23.02 7.47
CA TYR A 288 -15.42 -22.03 8.56
C TYR A 288 -15.70 -22.67 9.92
N GLN A 289 -16.79 -23.44 10.06
CA GLN A 289 -17.13 -24.11 11.32
C GLN A 289 -16.08 -25.14 11.73
N SER A 290 -15.52 -25.88 10.77
CA SER A 290 -14.45 -26.84 11.02
C SER A 290 -13.19 -26.15 11.57
N ILE A 291 -12.79 -25.03 10.96
CA ILE A 291 -11.66 -24.22 11.44
C ILE A 291 -11.99 -23.63 12.82
N LYS A 292 -13.17 -23.03 12.98
CA LYS A 292 -13.63 -22.46 14.25
C LYS A 292 -13.56 -23.49 15.37
N HIS A 293 -13.94 -24.74 15.11
CA HIS A 293 -13.89 -25.81 16.10
C HIS A 293 -12.47 -26.32 16.38
N GLN A 294 -11.62 -26.43 15.35
CA GLN A 294 -10.25 -26.94 15.47
C GLN A 294 -9.32 -25.98 16.23
N PHE A 295 -9.51 -24.67 16.07
CA PHE A 295 -8.67 -23.63 16.70
C PHE A 295 -9.26 -23.09 18.01
N LYS A 296 -10.38 -23.64 18.47
CA LYS A 296 -10.97 -23.30 19.77
C LYS A 296 -10.30 -24.16 20.82
N ASP A 297 -9.41 -23.56 21.63
CA ASP A 297 -8.84 -24.25 22.78
C ASP A 297 -9.94 -24.60 23.80
N GLU A 298 -9.76 -25.70 24.52
CA GLU A 298 -10.74 -26.30 25.46
C GLU A 298 -11.25 -25.34 26.56
N THR A 299 -10.63 -24.16 26.71
CA THR A 299 -11.01 -23.12 27.69
C THR A 299 -11.14 -21.70 27.13
N SER A 300 -10.91 -21.43 25.83
CA SER A 300 -10.87 -20.03 25.34
C SER A 300 -11.36 -19.77 23.90
N LYS A 301 -11.67 -18.50 23.65
CA LYS A 301 -12.16 -17.93 22.38
C LYS A 301 -11.05 -17.96 21.32
N LEU A 302 -11.40 -17.92 20.03
CA LEU A 302 -10.40 -17.79 18.95
C LEU A 302 -9.54 -16.54 19.13
N ASN A 303 -8.26 -16.63 18.75
CA ASN A 303 -7.34 -15.51 18.73
C ASN A 303 -7.82 -14.43 17.73
N ILE A 304 -7.67 -13.15 18.08
CA ILE A 304 -8.09 -12.02 17.24
C ILE A 304 -7.42 -12.01 15.86
N GLY A 305 -6.16 -12.46 15.75
CA GLY A 305 -5.48 -12.59 14.47
C GLY A 305 -6.12 -13.65 13.56
N THR A 306 -6.66 -14.71 14.15
CA THR A 306 -7.41 -15.76 13.43
C THR A 306 -8.76 -15.24 12.97
N TYR A 307 -9.48 -14.48 13.81
CA TYR A 307 -10.69 -13.76 13.37
C TYR A 307 -10.40 -12.81 12.21
N ASN A 308 -9.33 -12.01 12.26
CA ASN A 308 -8.96 -11.10 11.17
C ASN A 308 -8.68 -11.85 9.85
N THR A 309 -8.01 -13.00 9.94
CA THR A 309 -7.71 -13.85 8.78
C THR A 309 -8.99 -14.42 8.17
N LEU A 310 -9.85 -15.01 9.00
CA LEU A 310 -11.14 -15.57 8.57
C LEU A 310 -12.08 -14.50 8.02
N LEU A 311 -12.11 -13.33 8.65
CA LEU A 311 -12.89 -12.18 8.21
C LEU A 311 -12.43 -11.71 6.83
N PHE A 312 -11.12 -11.56 6.60
CA PHE A 312 -10.58 -11.22 5.29
C PHE A 312 -10.97 -12.25 4.21
N ILE A 313 -10.84 -13.55 4.50
CA ILE A 313 -11.20 -14.63 3.57
C ILE A 313 -12.71 -14.59 3.28
N ALA A 314 -13.55 -14.50 4.31
CA ALA A 314 -15.00 -14.45 4.17
C ALA A 314 -15.45 -13.28 3.28
N MET A 315 -14.87 -12.09 3.47
CA MET A 315 -15.14 -10.91 2.65
C MET A 315 -14.72 -11.10 1.19
N ARG A 316 -13.61 -11.80 0.90
CA ARG A 316 -13.17 -12.11 -0.48
C ARG A 316 -14.09 -13.12 -1.18
N HIS A 317 -14.64 -14.06 -0.41
CA HIS A 317 -15.53 -15.10 -0.91
C HIS A 317 -17.01 -14.70 -0.87
N ASN A 318 -17.34 -13.46 -0.50
CA ASN A 318 -18.71 -12.97 -0.34
C ASN A 318 -19.55 -13.82 0.64
N ARG A 319 -18.93 -14.33 1.71
CA ARG A 319 -19.59 -15.13 2.76
C ARG A 319 -20.11 -14.25 3.89
N HIS A 320 -21.24 -13.59 3.65
CA HIS A 320 -21.83 -12.68 4.62
C HIS A 320 -22.28 -13.39 5.91
N ASP A 321 -22.74 -14.63 5.79
CA ASP A 321 -23.08 -15.52 6.90
C ASP A 321 -21.91 -15.67 7.90
N VAL A 322 -20.70 -15.92 7.39
CA VAL A 322 -19.48 -16.01 8.20
C VAL A 322 -19.11 -14.66 8.82
N VAL A 323 -19.22 -13.56 8.05
CA VAL A 323 -18.95 -12.21 8.57
C VAL A 323 -19.87 -11.89 9.75
N THR A 324 -21.16 -12.21 9.64
CA THR A 324 -22.16 -11.96 10.70
C THR A 324 -21.87 -12.76 11.97
N ASP A 325 -21.47 -14.03 11.84
CA ASP A 325 -21.09 -14.87 12.98
C ASP A 325 -19.83 -14.34 13.69
N ILE A 326 -18.80 -13.93 12.93
CA ILE A 326 -17.60 -13.30 13.50
C ILE A 326 -17.94 -11.99 14.21
N LEU A 327 -18.80 -11.15 13.62
CA LEU A 327 -19.23 -9.91 14.27
C LEU A 327 -19.97 -10.18 15.58
N GLN A 328 -20.76 -11.25 15.65
CA GLN A 328 -21.40 -11.66 16.90
C GLN A 328 -20.37 -12.06 17.97
N ASP A 329 -19.38 -12.88 17.62
CA ASP A 329 -18.31 -13.31 18.54
C ASP A 329 -17.44 -12.14 19.05
N LEU A 330 -17.31 -11.09 18.24
CA LEU A 330 -16.57 -9.86 18.57
C LEU A 330 -17.42 -8.83 19.32
N GLY A 331 -18.70 -9.12 19.61
CA GLY A 331 -19.60 -8.16 20.26
C GLY A 331 -20.00 -6.97 19.39
N LEU A 332 -19.89 -7.13 18.08
CA LEU A 332 -20.14 -6.12 17.05
C LEU A 332 -21.45 -6.39 16.28
N LYS A 333 -22.33 -7.24 16.81
CA LYS A 333 -23.63 -7.60 16.19
C LYS A 333 -24.49 -6.36 15.88
N ASP A 334 -24.41 -5.35 16.74
CA ASP A 334 -25.19 -4.12 16.65
C ASP A 334 -24.74 -3.19 15.52
N ILE A 335 -23.62 -3.47 14.86
CA ILE A 335 -23.26 -2.78 13.61
C ILE A 335 -24.27 -3.10 12.51
N LEU A 336 -24.76 -4.35 12.46
CA LEU A 336 -25.72 -4.80 11.45
C LEU A 336 -27.19 -4.49 11.84
N ASN A 337 -27.52 -4.48 13.14
CA ASN A 337 -28.90 -4.30 13.64
C ASN A 337 -29.17 -2.92 14.26
N HIS A 338 -30.42 -2.46 14.37
CA HIS A 338 -30.78 -1.17 15.02
C HIS A 338 -30.71 -1.18 16.56
N GLU A 339 -30.18 -2.24 17.17
CA GLU A 339 -30.18 -2.42 18.62
C GLU A 339 -28.98 -1.75 19.29
N LYS A 340 -29.14 -1.41 20.58
CA LYS A 340 -28.11 -0.73 21.37
C LYS A 340 -27.01 -1.70 21.78
N HIS A 341 -25.78 -1.21 21.72
CA HIS A 341 -24.56 -1.89 22.13
C HIS A 341 -24.68 -2.51 23.54
N ILE A 342 -24.66 -3.83 23.65
CA ILE A 342 -24.39 -4.54 24.91
C ILE A 342 -23.04 -5.25 24.77
N MET A 343 -21.99 -4.63 25.31
CA MET A 343 -20.70 -5.30 25.45
C MET A 343 -20.85 -6.37 26.53
N ASN A 344 -20.95 -7.64 26.13
CA ASN A 344 -20.84 -8.75 27.05
C ASN A 344 -19.35 -8.97 27.41
N GLU A 345 -19.05 -9.21 28.68
CA GLU A 345 -17.70 -9.55 29.19
C GLU A 345 -17.09 -10.80 28.49
N MET A 346 -17.93 -11.58 27.81
CA MET A 346 -17.54 -12.78 27.07
C MET A 346 -17.13 -12.56 25.60
N ASN A 347 -16.96 -11.34 25.09
CA ASN A 347 -16.53 -11.13 23.70
C ASN A 347 -15.01 -10.93 23.57
N THR A 348 -14.40 -11.30 22.43
CA THR A 348 -13.00 -10.92 22.13
C THR A 348 -12.99 -9.47 21.64
N THR A 349 -12.12 -8.62 22.19
CA THR A 349 -12.07 -7.21 21.79
C THR A 349 -11.52 -7.06 20.35
N PRO A 350 -12.22 -6.33 19.46
CA PRO A 350 -11.72 -6.09 18.11
C PRO A 350 -10.47 -5.23 18.14
N ASN A 351 -9.52 -5.50 17.25
CA ASN A 351 -8.30 -4.70 17.13
C ASN A 351 -8.36 -3.76 15.92
N ARG A 352 -7.33 -2.93 15.75
CA ARG A 352 -7.23 -1.99 14.61
C ARG A 352 -7.44 -2.68 13.26
N GLU A 353 -6.80 -3.83 13.04
CA GLU A 353 -6.88 -4.56 11.77
C GLU A 353 -8.30 -5.09 11.52
N THR A 354 -9.01 -5.52 12.56
CA THR A 354 -10.44 -5.89 12.46
C THR A 354 -11.26 -4.73 11.90
N LEU A 355 -11.08 -3.52 12.44
CA LEU A 355 -11.84 -2.35 12.02
C LEU A 355 -11.42 -1.86 10.62
N GLU A 356 -10.13 -1.93 10.27
CA GLU A 356 -9.65 -1.63 8.91
C GLU A 356 -10.32 -2.56 7.87
N LEU A 357 -10.49 -3.86 8.19
CA LEU A 357 -11.18 -4.83 7.33
C LEU A 357 -12.68 -4.51 7.19
N LEU A 358 -13.35 -4.21 8.31
CA LEU A 358 -14.78 -3.87 8.31
C LEU A 358 -15.08 -2.56 7.55
N LEU A 359 -14.24 -1.54 7.69
CA LEU A 359 -14.37 -0.29 6.92
C LEU A 359 -14.26 -0.54 5.41
N ASP A 360 -13.31 -1.37 4.97
CA ASP A 360 -13.16 -1.73 3.56
C ASP A 360 -14.36 -2.57 3.06
N TYR A 361 -14.92 -3.45 3.90
CA TYR A 361 -16.06 -4.28 3.55
C TYR A 361 -17.37 -3.50 3.43
N PHE A 362 -17.73 -2.71 4.44
CA PHE A 362 -18.99 -1.96 4.43
C PHE A 362 -19.02 -0.85 3.37
N SER A 363 -17.85 -0.38 2.91
CA SER A 363 -17.73 0.55 1.80
C SER A 363 -17.54 -0.14 0.43
N SER A 364 -17.56 -1.47 0.37
CA SER A 364 -17.38 -2.22 -0.88
C SER A 364 -18.66 -2.24 -1.73
N GLN A 365 -18.48 -2.32 -3.04
CA GLN A 365 -19.59 -2.43 -3.99
C GLN A 365 -20.42 -3.72 -3.75
N ALA A 366 -19.76 -4.84 -3.45
CA ALA A 366 -20.41 -6.12 -3.18
C ALA A 366 -21.37 -6.04 -1.97
N TYR A 367 -20.96 -5.41 -0.87
CA TYR A 367 -21.83 -5.22 0.28
C TYR A 367 -22.99 -4.27 -0.05
N LYS A 368 -22.70 -3.17 -0.75
CA LYS A 368 -23.71 -2.18 -1.15
C LYS A 368 -24.83 -2.77 -2.03
N GLU A 369 -24.49 -3.69 -2.92
CA GLU A 369 -25.46 -4.40 -3.76
C GLU A 369 -26.31 -5.38 -2.95
N MET A 370 -25.73 -6.04 -1.95
CA MET A 370 -26.42 -7.00 -1.09
C MET A 370 -27.33 -6.34 -0.04
N SER A 371 -26.85 -5.30 0.64
CA SER A 371 -27.53 -4.71 1.80
C SER A 371 -28.38 -3.49 1.46
N GLU A 372 -28.37 -3.02 0.21
CA GLU A 372 -28.78 -1.68 -0.20
C GLU A 372 -27.86 -0.55 0.34
N ASN A 373 -27.86 0.59 -0.35
CA ASN A 373 -26.95 1.71 -0.08
C ASN A 373 -27.13 2.33 1.32
N GLN A 374 -28.36 2.39 1.84
CA GLN A 374 -28.64 3.00 3.14
C GLN A 374 -28.05 2.19 4.30
N ASN A 375 -28.17 0.86 4.25
CA ASN A 375 -27.62 -0.02 5.30
C ASN A 375 -26.09 -0.07 5.26
N SER A 376 -25.48 0.03 4.07
CA SER A 376 -24.02 0.21 3.91
C SER A 376 -23.52 1.47 4.60
N ILE A 377 -24.18 2.62 4.38
CA ILE A 377 -23.84 3.88 5.06
C ILE A 377 -24.00 3.74 6.58
N LEU A 378 -25.10 3.16 7.05
CA LEU A 378 -25.38 3.03 8.49
C LEU A 378 -24.36 2.11 9.19
N ALA A 379 -24.04 0.95 8.62
CA ALA A 379 -23.04 0.04 9.16
C ALA A 379 -21.65 0.71 9.19
N PHE A 380 -21.28 1.42 8.11
CA PHE A 380 -20.03 2.18 8.06
C PHE A 380 -19.98 3.28 9.12
N SER A 381 -21.05 4.06 9.29
CA SER A 381 -21.13 5.12 10.31
C SER A 381 -20.97 4.57 11.73
N LYS A 382 -21.52 3.39 12.03
CA LYS A 382 -21.36 2.76 13.34
C LYS A 382 -19.93 2.34 13.62
N ILE A 383 -19.21 1.81 12.63
CA ILE A 383 -17.77 1.53 12.78
C ILE A 383 -16.97 2.81 13.00
N VAL A 384 -17.31 3.89 12.28
CA VAL A 384 -16.65 5.20 12.47
C VAL A 384 -16.93 5.76 13.87
N ASN A 385 -18.16 5.63 14.39
CA ASN A 385 -18.48 6.00 15.77
C ASN A 385 -17.75 5.13 16.79
N TYR A 386 -17.69 3.81 16.58
CA TYR A 386 -16.91 2.92 17.43
C TYR A 386 -15.44 3.35 17.46
N LEU A 387 -14.87 3.73 16.31
CA LEU A 387 -13.53 4.33 16.22
C LEU A 387 -13.43 5.71 16.87
N ALA A 388 -14.50 6.49 16.97
CA ALA A 388 -14.48 7.78 17.66
C ALA A 388 -14.55 7.60 19.19
N ASP A 389 -15.23 6.57 19.68
CA ASP A 389 -15.50 6.37 21.10
C ASP A 389 -14.51 5.40 21.79
N SER A 390 -13.86 4.52 21.02
CA SER A 390 -13.01 3.45 21.56
C SER A 390 -11.66 3.95 22.07
N THR A 391 -11.50 4.08 23.38
CA THR A 391 -10.21 4.45 23.97
C THR A 391 -9.13 3.40 23.69
N HIS A 392 -9.43 2.09 23.75
CA HIS A 392 -8.45 1.01 23.58
C HIS A 392 -7.77 0.94 22.20
N ILE A 393 -8.34 1.53 21.16
CA ILE A 393 -7.77 1.51 19.80
C ILE A 393 -7.04 2.81 19.54
N THR A 394 -5.72 2.75 19.34
CA THR A 394 -4.93 3.91 18.96
C THR A 394 -5.21 4.28 17.50
N LEU A 395 -5.69 5.52 17.26
CA LEU A 395 -5.90 6.06 15.93
C LEU A 395 -4.56 6.34 15.25
N ASP A 396 -4.45 6.00 13.97
CA ASP A 396 -3.27 6.23 13.14
C ASP A 396 -3.67 6.69 11.74
N VAL A 397 -2.71 7.17 10.94
CA VAL A 397 -3.01 7.66 9.57
C VAL A 397 -3.59 6.56 8.69
N ARG A 398 -3.24 5.28 8.91
CA ARG A 398 -3.76 4.18 8.10
C ARG A 398 -5.26 3.99 8.30
N THR A 399 -5.72 4.03 9.55
CA THR A 399 -7.13 3.93 9.90
C THR A 399 -7.90 5.11 9.30
N ILE A 400 -7.37 6.33 9.43
CA ILE A 400 -7.96 7.53 8.81
C ILE A 400 -8.04 7.39 7.28
N ASN A 401 -6.99 6.88 6.63
CA ASN A 401 -6.99 6.64 5.19
C ASN A 401 -8.04 5.61 4.75
N LYS A 402 -8.34 4.60 5.59
CA LYS A 402 -9.43 3.64 5.33
C LYS A 402 -10.79 4.32 5.40
N VAL A 403 -11.00 5.22 6.36
CA VAL A 403 -12.23 6.01 6.45
C VAL A 403 -12.40 6.92 5.23
N ILE A 404 -11.37 7.68 4.85
CA ILE A 404 -11.38 8.56 3.65
C ILE A 404 -11.69 7.74 2.39
N LYS A 405 -11.03 6.59 2.22
CA LYS A 405 -11.27 5.68 1.12
C LYS A 405 -12.70 5.12 1.13
N GLY A 406 -13.23 4.75 2.30
CA GLY A 406 -14.60 4.25 2.41
C GLY A 406 -15.65 5.30 2.06
N LEU A 407 -15.47 6.53 2.55
CA LEU A 407 -16.34 7.67 2.23
C LEU A 407 -16.38 7.95 0.72
N THR A 408 -15.21 7.99 0.08
CA THR A 408 -15.10 8.19 -1.38
C THR A 408 -15.70 7.02 -2.18
N ASN A 409 -15.47 5.77 -1.77
CA ASN A 409 -16.11 4.60 -2.40
C ASN A 409 -17.64 4.63 -2.32
N MET A 410 -18.20 5.09 -1.20
CA MET A 410 -19.64 5.24 -1.01
C MET A 410 -20.23 6.50 -1.68
N ARG A 411 -19.40 7.31 -2.36
CA ARG A 411 -19.76 8.61 -2.98
C ARG A 411 -20.16 9.72 -2.00
N ASN A 412 -19.67 9.67 -0.76
CA ASN A 412 -19.82 10.76 0.21
C ASN A 412 -18.54 11.62 0.23
N ILE A 413 -18.29 12.34 -0.87
CA ILE A 413 -17.04 13.09 -1.09
C ILE A 413 -16.94 14.27 -0.13
N GLU A 414 -18.04 14.97 0.15
CA GLU A 414 -18.09 16.12 1.07
C GLU A 414 -17.57 15.75 2.47
N GLU A 415 -17.94 14.58 2.99
CA GLU A 415 -17.47 14.11 4.30
C GLU A 415 -15.98 13.71 4.28
N ALA A 416 -15.50 13.20 3.14
CA ALA A 416 -14.08 12.92 2.96
C ALA A 416 -13.26 14.23 2.86
N GLU A 417 -13.78 15.24 2.16
CA GLU A 417 -13.20 16.60 2.11
C GLU A 417 -13.17 17.23 3.51
N LEU A 418 -14.24 17.10 4.29
CA LEU A 418 -14.32 17.58 5.67
C LEU A 418 -13.23 16.95 6.55
N LEU A 419 -13.11 15.62 6.50
CA LEU A 419 -12.13 14.89 7.30
C LEU A 419 -10.69 15.28 6.93
N VAL A 420 -10.38 15.32 5.63
CA VAL A 420 -9.03 15.69 5.16
C VAL A 420 -8.70 17.15 5.47
N SER A 421 -9.64 18.07 5.25
CA SER A 421 -9.42 19.49 5.51
C SER A 421 -9.23 19.80 6.99
N LYS A 422 -10.05 19.21 7.88
CA LYS A 422 -9.91 19.41 9.32
C LYS A 422 -8.60 18.87 9.89
N LEU A 423 -8.11 17.73 9.37
CA LEU A 423 -6.94 17.05 9.93
C LEU A 423 -5.62 17.44 9.28
N PHE A 424 -5.65 17.83 8.00
CA PHE A 424 -4.43 17.97 7.19
C PHE A 424 -4.35 19.29 6.39
N PHE A 425 -5.40 20.10 6.31
CA PHE A 425 -5.25 21.42 5.68
C PHE A 425 -4.98 22.44 6.77
N ASP A 426 -3.75 22.96 6.77
CA ASP A 426 -3.37 24.03 7.68
C ASP A 426 -3.53 25.37 6.95
N PRO A 427 -4.55 26.18 7.28
CA PRO A 427 -4.74 27.48 6.66
C PRO A 427 -3.64 28.49 7.04
N SER A 428 -2.85 28.19 8.08
CA SER A 428 -1.71 28.98 8.53
C SER A 428 -0.38 28.54 7.93
N PHE A 429 -0.40 27.63 6.94
CA PHE A 429 0.78 27.22 6.19
C PHE A 429 1.30 28.35 5.29
N GLU A 430 1.89 29.36 5.92
CA GLU A 430 2.88 30.25 5.34
C GLU A 430 4.26 29.69 5.70
N ASP A 431 5.22 29.76 4.76
CA ASP A 431 6.61 29.30 4.93
C ASP A 431 7.32 30.10 6.03
N THR A 432 6.94 29.88 7.29
CA THR A 432 7.61 30.43 8.47
C THR A 432 8.81 29.55 8.80
N GLU A 433 9.85 30.12 9.44
CA GLU A 433 11.07 29.39 9.81
C GLU A 433 10.81 28.13 10.66
N LYS A 434 9.69 28.11 11.40
CA LYS A 434 9.21 26.96 12.19
C LYS A 434 8.87 25.74 11.31
N THR A 435 8.23 25.97 10.16
CA THR A 435 7.96 24.94 9.14
C THR A 435 9.23 24.42 8.45
N LEU A 436 10.32 25.20 8.41
CA LEU A 436 11.61 24.75 7.86
C LEU A 436 12.37 23.83 8.82
N PHE A 437 12.27 24.07 10.13
CA PHE A 437 12.83 23.19 11.16
C PHE A 437 12.05 21.87 11.32
N GLU A 438 10.72 21.88 11.16
CA GLU A 438 9.96 20.62 11.11
C GLU A 438 10.38 19.78 9.90
N LYS A 439 10.63 20.40 8.73
CA LYS A 439 11.05 19.73 7.47
C LYS A 439 12.39 18.96 7.56
N SER A 440 13.20 19.14 8.60
CA SER A 440 14.49 18.43 8.78
C SER A 440 14.41 17.25 9.74
N ASN A 441 13.25 16.95 10.36
CA ASN A 441 13.12 15.78 11.20
C ASN A 441 13.15 14.49 10.35
N PRO A 442 14.13 13.58 10.54
CA PRO A 442 14.23 12.33 9.79
C PRO A 442 13.01 11.41 9.98
N GLU A 443 12.26 11.57 11.08
CA GLU A 443 11.02 10.82 11.31
C GLU A 443 9.92 11.18 10.31
N LEU A 444 9.92 12.39 9.72
CA LEU A 444 8.93 12.75 8.70
C LEU A 444 9.04 11.85 7.46
N ASP A 445 10.25 11.41 7.10
CA ASP A 445 10.44 10.51 5.96
C ASP A 445 9.84 9.12 6.20
N LEU A 446 9.80 8.68 7.47
CA LEU A 446 9.08 7.46 7.87
C LEU A 446 7.57 7.60 7.59
N TYR A 447 6.97 8.72 7.98
CA TYR A 447 5.54 8.97 7.81
C TYR A 447 5.12 9.10 6.35
N LYS A 448 5.99 9.64 5.49
CA LYS A 448 5.77 9.68 4.03
C LYS A 448 5.58 8.27 3.45
N ALA A 449 6.09 7.23 4.11
CA ALA A 449 5.91 5.82 3.78
C ALA A 449 6.29 5.51 2.31
N LEU A 450 7.42 6.07 1.88
CA LEU A 450 7.89 6.03 0.49
C LEU A 450 8.33 4.62 0.07
N THR A 451 8.91 3.86 1.01
CA THR A 451 9.41 2.49 0.78
C THR A 451 8.56 1.43 1.49
N SER A 452 8.82 0.14 1.21
CA SER A 452 8.26 -0.96 2.01
C SER A 452 8.74 -0.92 3.46
N ASP A 453 9.99 -0.53 3.65
CA ASP A 453 10.67 -0.57 4.92
C ASP A 453 10.11 0.51 5.84
N ASP A 454 9.84 1.70 5.31
CA ASP A 454 9.14 2.76 6.03
C ASP A 454 7.79 2.26 6.57
N LYS A 455 7.03 1.53 5.75
CA LYS A 455 5.73 0.97 6.16
C LYS A 455 5.88 -0.10 7.24
N GLN A 456 6.89 -0.96 7.13
CA GLN A 456 7.17 -2.00 8.12
C GLN A 456 7.65 -1.39 9.44
N LEU A 457 8.55 -0.41 9.38
CA LEU A 457 9.07 0.28 10.55
C LEU A 457 7.97 1.08 11.26
N TYR A 458 7.13 1.79 10.52
CA TYR A 458 5.96 2.47 11.07
C TYR A 458 5.01 1.49 11.76
N LYS A 459 4.74 0.34 11.15
CA LYS A 459 3.91 -0.72 11.75
C LYS A 459 4.55 -1.28 13.03
N LYS A 460 5.87 -1.45 13.08
CA LYS A 460 6.59 -1.91 14.28
C LYS A 460 6.51 -0.88 15.40
N LEU A 461 6.80 0.39 15.11
CA LEU A 461 6.73 1.47 16.10
C LEU A 461 5.34 1.64 16.68
N LEU A 462 4.30 1.56 15.83
CA LEU A 462 2.92 1.65 16.28
C LEU A 462 2.53 0.46 17.18
N ARG A 463 3.00 -0.75 16.88
CA ARG A 463 2.84 -1.91 17.77
C ARG A 463 3.55 -1.72 19.10
N SER A 464 4.76 -1.19 19.10
CA SER A 464 5.49 -0.89 20.33
C SER A 464 4.77 0.15 21.18
N TYR A 465 4.18 1.18 20.57
CA TYR A 465 3.34 2.16 21.25
C TYR A 465 2.08 1.50 21.85
N ASP A 466 1.37 0.70 21.07
CA ASP A 466 0.17 -0.02 21.53
C ASP A 466 0.51 -0.96 22.70
N ALA A 467 1.62 -1.70 22.62
CA ALA A 467 2.10 -2.59 23.69
C ALA A 467 2.50 -1.81 24.95
N LEU A 468 3.23 -0.70 24.79
CA LEU A 468 3.63 0.15 25.92
C LEU A 468 2.40 0.70 26.64
N ARG A 469 1.38 1.11 25.89
CA ARG A 469 0.11 1.56 26.44
C ARG A 469 -0.60 0.46 27.23
N GLU A 470 -0.68 -0.76 26.70
CA GLU A 470 -1.26 -1.90 27.43
C GLU A 470 -0.50 -2.20 28.73
N ILE A 471 0.83 -2.15 28.70
CA ILE A 471 1.67 -2.39 29.89
C ILE A 471 1.40 -1.33 30.95
N LEU A 472 1.43 -0.05 30.59
CA LEU A 472 1.20 1.05 31.54
C LEU A 472 -0.22 0.98 32.15
N LEU A 473 -1.24 0.68 31.34
CA LEU A 473 -2.60 0.46 31.82
C LEU A 473 -2.67 -0.73 32.80
N SER A 474 -1.95 -1.83 32.53
CA SER A 474 -1.89 -2.99 33.43
C SER A 474 -1.24 -2.68 34.78
N GLN A 475 -0.41 -1.63 34.82
CA GLN A 475 0.23 -1.12 36.04
C GLN A 475 -0.57 -0.01 36.72
N ASN A 476 -1.84 0.20 36.34
CA ASN A 476 -2.71 1.28 36.81
C ASN A 476 -2.17 2.70 36.55
N ILE A 477 -1.28 2.86 35.57
CA ILE A 477 -0.78 4.17 35.12
C ILE A 477 -1.76 4.69 34.06
N ASN A 478 -2.73 5.49 34.51
CA ASN A 478 -3.80 6.05 33.68
C ASN A 478 -3.54 7.50 33.25
N ASP A 479 -2.33 8.04 33.48
CA ASP A 479 -1.95 9.35 32.97
C ASP A 479 -2.29 9.41 31.48
N ASP A 480 -2.95 10.50 31.05
CA ASP A 480 -3.32 10.75 29.65
C ASP A 480 -2.12 10.48 28.74
N LEU A 481 -2.04 9.26 28.20
CA LEU A 481 -0.90 8.81 27.42
C LEU A 481 -0.73 9.79 26.27
N GLU A 482 0.45 10.39 26.20
CA GLU A 482 0.73 11.47 25.28
C GLU A 482 0.27 11.06 23.87
N PRO A 483 -0.68 11.79 23.27
CA PRO A 483 -1.06 11.52 21.91
C PRO A 483 0.10 11.91 20.99
N TYR A 484 0.18 11.24 19.84
CA TYR A 484 1.17 11.56 18.83
C TYR A 484 0.53 12.26 17.62
N LYS A 485 1.31 13.11 16.96
CA LYS A 485 0.88 13.90 15.80
C LYS A 485 0.56 12.99 14.61
N LEU A 486 -0.67 13.06 14.08
CA LEU A 486 -1.06 12.32 12.87
C LEU A 486 -0.50 13.02 11.63
N MET A 487 0.38 12.35 10.90
CA MET A 487 0.95 12.83 9.63
C MET A 487 0.30 12.15 8.42
N PRO A 488 -0.11 12.91 7.37
CA PRO A 488 -0.70 12.33 6.18
C PRO A 488 0.35 11.66 5.29
N ASN A 489 -0.12 10.78 4.40
CA ASN A 489 0.68 10.22 3.31
C ASN A 489 -0.13 10.21 2.01
N GLU A 490 0.43 9.65 0.92
CA GLU A 490 -0.28 9.55 -0.37
C GLU A 490 -1.69 8.93 -0.23
N GLY A 491 -1.86 7.99 0.71
CA GLY A 491 -3.14 7.34 0.99
C GLY A 491 -4.23 8.26 1.55
N SER A 492 -3.86 9.41 2.14
CA SER A 492 -4.79 10.41 2.68
C SER A 492 -5.44 11.24 1.58
N PHE A 493 -4.72 11.48 0.49
CA PHE A 493 -5.15 12.39 -0.58
C PHE A 493 -5.60 11.67 -1.86
N ARG A 494 -4.95 10.54 -2.19
CA ARG A 494 -5.22 9.80 -3.44
C ARG A 494 -6.68 9.35 -3.62
N PRO A 495 -7.41 8.90 -2.59
CA PRO A 495 -8.82 8.53 -2.75
C PRO A 495 -9.69 9.70 -3.24
N LEU A 496 -9.45 10.92 -2.74
CA LEU A 496 -10.15 12.13 -3.19
C LEU A 496 -9.85 12.43 -4.67
N ILE A 497 -8.57 12.44 -5.06
CA ILE A 497 -8.17 12.66 -6.46
C ILE A 497 -8.83 11.61 -7.37
N ASN A 498 -8.76 10.33 -7.01
CA ASN A 498 -9.41 9.26 -7.76
C ASN A 498 -10.92 9.45 -7.87
N SER A 499 -11.56 10.00 -6.84
CA SER A 499 -13.00 10.26 -6.84
C SER A 499 -13.38 11.38 -7.80
N TYR A 500 -12.65 12.49 -7.85
CA TYR A 500 -12.88 13.55 -8.85
C TYR A 500 -12.54 13.08 -10.28
N CYS A 501 -11.63 12.12 -10.41
CA CYS A 501 -11.26 11.49 -11.68
C CYS A 501 -12.13 10.26 -12.03
N SER A 502 -13.15 9.94 -11.24
CA SER A 502 -13.97 8.73 -11.45
C SER A 502 -14.97 8.93 -12.60
N PRO A 503 -15.21 7.92 -13.44
CA PRO A 503 -16.19 8.01 -14.53
C PRO A 503 -17.61 8.30 -14.08
N ASN A 504 -17.97 7.74 -12.92
CA ASN A 504 -19.35 7.74 -12.42
C ASN A 504 -19.62 8.85 -11.40
N ASN A 505 -18.78 9.88 -11.36
CA ASN A 505 -18.95 11.04 -10.50
C ASN A 505 -19.47 12.22 -11.32
N ASP A 506 -20.57 12.83 -10.89
CA ASP A 506 -21.12 14.03 -11.53
C ASP A 506 -20.43 15.32 -11.04
N GLU A 507 -19.77 15.28 -9.88
CA GLU A 507 -19.02 16.40 -9.28
C GLU A 507 -17.52 16.34 -9.61
N THR A 508 -17.19 16.14 -10.88
CA THR A 508 -15.80 16.13 -11.35
C THR A 508 -15.19 17.52 -11.25
N SER A 509 -13.97 17.67 -10.73
CA SER A 509 -13.25 18.94 -10.74
C SER A 509 -11.75 18.73 -10.91
N PHE A 510 -11.21 19.26 -12.00
CA PHE A 510 -9.78 19.29 -12.24
C PHE A 510 -9.09 20.24 -11.25
N GLN A 511 -9.68 21.42 -10.99
CA GLN A 511 -9.14 22.40 -10.04
C GLN A 511 -8.99 21.84 -8.63
N LYS A 512 -9.99 21.11 -8.10
CA LYS A 512 -9.89 20.44 -6.80
C LYS A 512 -8.77 19.40 -6.78
N SER A 513 -8.61 18.65 -7.88
CA SER A 513 -7.54 17.65 -8.01
C SER A 513 -6.15 18.31 -7.98
N VAL A 514 -5.96 19.40 -8.74
CA VAL A 514 -4.71 20.19 -8.75
C VAL A 514 -4.43 20.80 -7.38
N TYR A 515 -5.44 21.33 -6.70
CA TYR A 515 -5.29 21.88 -5.35
C TYR A 515 -4.78 20.83 -4.35
N ILE A 516 -5.37 19.64 -4.34
CA ILE A 516 -4.93 18.54 -3.47
C ILE A 516 -3.49 18.11 -3.81
N MET A 517 -3.14 18.06 -5.09
CA MET A 517 -1.77 17.76 -5.50
C MET A 517 -0.78 18.82 -5.01
N ASN A 518 -1.15 20.10 -5.02
CA ASN A 518 -0.33 21.18 -4.51
C ASN A 518 -0.17 21.11 -2.99
N VAL A 519 -1.22 20.74 -2.25
CA VAL A 519 -1.11 20.48 -0.80
C VAL A 519 -0.15 19.32 -0.53
N LEU A 520 -0.32 18.20 -1.25
CA LEU A 520 0.51 17.01 -1.11
C LEU A 520 2.00 17.34 -1.31
N GLU A 521 2.34 18.08 -2.35
CA GLU A 521 3.74 18.45 -2.65
C GLU A 521 4.27 19.59 -1.77
N ASN A 522 3.55 20.71 -1.67
CA ASN A 522 4.08 21.94 -1.07
C ASN A 522 3.97 21.94 0.45
N GLN A 523 2.89 21.38 1.00
CA GLN A 523 2.66 21.36 2.45
C GLN A 523 3.41 20.22 3.12
N TYR A 524 3.37 19.04 2.50
CA TYR A 524 3.86 17.80 3.12
C TYR A 524 5.11 17.19 2.46
N GLY A 525 5.57 17.73 1.32
CA GLY A 525 6.74 17.21 0.62
C GLY A 525 6.57 15.76 0.15
N LEU A 526 5.34 15.34 -0.14
CA LEU A 526 5.04 14.01 -0.67
C LEU A 526 5.23 14.00 -2.19
N PRO A 527 5.72 12.91 -2.79
CA PRO A 527 5.83 12.80 -4.24
C PRO A 527 4.47 12.49 -4.88
N ILE A 528 4.19 13.10 -6.04
CA ILE A 528 3.11 12.67 -6.92
C ILE A 528 3.54 11.42 -7.67
N THR A 529 2.73 10.36 -7.62
CA THR A 529 3.05 9.08 -8.25
C THR A 529 2.46 8.94 -9.65
N THR A 530 3.02 8.04 -10.47
CA THR A 530 2.45 7.68 -11.79
C THR A 530 0.97 7.29 -11.73
N ARG A 531 0.49 6.75 -10.60
CA ARG A 531 -0.91 6.35 -10.43
C ARG A 531 -1.85 7.54 -10.40
N ILE A 532 -1.44 8.64 -9.76
CA ILE A 532 -2.21 9.89 -9.70
C ILE A 532 -2.30 10.50 -11.11
N PHE A 533 -1.15 10.58 -11.81
CA PHE A 533 -1.13 11.04 -13.21
C PHE A 533 -2.00 10.19 -14.11
N TYR A 534 -1.93 8.87 -13.99
CA TYR A 534 -2.74 7.96 -14.80
C TYR A 534 -4.25 8.21 -14.62
N ALA A 535 -4.72 8.44 -13.39
CA ALA A 535 -6.12 8.74 -13.11
C ALA A 535 -6.57 10.04 -13.80
N LEU A 536 -5.74 11.08 -13.76
CA LEU A 536 -6.02 12.37 -14.40
C LEU A 536 -6.10 12.24 -15.92
N PHE A 537 -5.09 11.65 -16.58
CA PHE A 537 -5.11 11.46 -18.04
C PHE A 537 -6.27 10.58 -18.50
N SER A 538 -6.60 9.53 -17.73
CA SER A 538 -7.77 8.68 -18.03
C SER A 538 -9.07 9.50 -18.00
N LYS A 539 -9.19 10.45 -17.06
CA LYS A 539 -10.38 11.29 -16.97
C LYS A 539 -10.48 12.30 -18.11
N PHE A 540 -9.36 12.88 -18.55
CA PHE A 540 -9.33 13.73 -19.76
C PHE A 540 -9.85 13.01 -20.99
N ILE A 541 -9.46 11.74 -21.18
CA ILE A 541 -9.96 10.91 -22.28
C ILE A 541 -11.47 10.70 -22.17
N GLU A 542 -11.94 10.31 -20.99
CA GLU A 542 -13.32 9.92 -20.78
C GLU A 542 -14.30 11.08 -20.94
N ILE A 543 -14.03 12.23 -20.29
CA ILE A 543 -14.88 13.44 -20.39
C ILE A 543 -14.98 13.90 -21.85
N ASN A 544 -13.86 13.87 -22.59
CA ASN A 544 -13.82 14.37 -23.96
C ASN A 544 -14.21 13.33 -25.02
N LYS A 545 -14.49 12.08 -24.63
CA LYS A 545 -14.99 11.05 -25.55
C LYS A 545 -16.48 11.22 -25.87
N TYR A 546 -17.25 11.74 -24.91
CA TYR A 546 -18.69 11.96 -25.07
C TYR A 546 -18.94 13.48 -25.09
N SER A 547 -19.29 14.02 -26.26
CA SER A 547 -19.45 15.46 -26.55
C SER A 547 -20.56 16.19 -25.77
N SER A 548 -21.02 15.64 -24.63
CA SER A 548 -22.24 16.05 -23.94
C SER A 548 -22.02 16.73 -22.59
N ARG A 549 -20.79 16.89 -22.11
CA ARG A 549 -20.51 17.59 -20.84
C ARG A 549 -19.38 18.60 -21.01
N HIS A 550 -19.75 19.87 -21.19
CA HIS A 550 -18.82 21.00 -21.09
C HIS A 550 -18.38 21.17 -19.63
N SER A 551 -17.41 20.39 -19.16
CA SER A 551 -16.70 20.76 -17.95
C SER A 551 -15.60 21.75 -18.33
N ALA A 552 -15.80 23.03 -18.01
CA ALA A 552 -14.85 24.11 -18.35
C ALA A 552 -13.41 23.83 -17.89
N ASP A 553 -13.24 23.02 -16.84
CA ASP A 553 -11.95 22.76 -16.20
C ASP A 553 -11.10 21.65 -16.86
N TRP A 554 -11.65 20.82 -17.77
CA TRP A 554 -10.94 19.68 -18.39
C TRP A 554 -10.60 19.93 -19.86
N ASN A 555 -9.88 21.04 -20.10
CA ASN A 555 -9.53 21.57 -21.41
C ASN A 555 -8.03 21.35 -21.75
N LEU A 556 -7.59 21.87 -22.91
CA LEU A 556 -6.21 21.74 -23.38
C LEU A 556 -5.20 22.42 -22.44
N GLU A 557 -5.54 23.57 -21.86
CA GLU A 557 -4.69 24.26 -20.88
C GLU A 557 -4.46 23.41 -19.63
N GLY A 558 -5.52 22.80 -19.08
CA GLY A 558 -5.43 21.87 -17.96
C GLY A 558 -4.60 20.63 -18.30
N LEU A 559 -4.73 20.11 -19.53
CA LEU A 559 -3.94 18.98 -20.01
C LEU A 559 -2.45 19.34 -20.15
N ASN A 560 -2.13 20.53 -20.67
CA ASN A 560 -0.76 21.03 -20.75
C ASN A 560 -0.16 21.22 -19.35
N HIS A 561 -0.92 21.82 -18.42
CA HIS A 561 -0.49 22.01 -17.04
C HIS A 561 -0.10 20.67 -16.37
N ILE A 562 -0.95 19.64 -16.48
CA ILE A 562 -0.66 18.35 -15.84
C ILE A 562 0.48 17.59 -16.53
N THR A 563 0.64 17.75 -17.85
CA THR A 563 1.72 17.10 -18.62
C THR A 563 3.08 17.73 -18.28
N VAL A 564 3.16 19.06 -18.16
CA VAL A 564 4.35 19.75 -17.64
C VAL A 564 4.66 19.31 -16.22
N LYS A 565 3.64 19.18 -15.37
CA LYS A 565 3.81 18.67 -14.00
C LYS A 565 4.32 17.22 -13.95
N LEU A 566 3.89 16.35 -14.88
CA LEU A 566 4.39 14.99 -15.05
C LEU A 566 5.89 14.99 -15.39
N ILE A 567 6.30 15.82 -16.36
CA ILE A 567 7.71 15.94 -16.75
C ILE A 567 8.56 16.41 -15.55
N ASN A 568 8.12 17.46 -14.86
CA ASN A 568 8.84 17.98 -13.70
C ASN A 568 8.94 16.96 -12.56
N ALA A 569 7.87 16.20 -12.28
CA ALA A 569 7.87 15.17 -11.25
C ALA A 569 8.75 13.97 -11.64
N HIS A 570 8.78 13.59 -12.93
CA HIS A 570 9.73 12.63 -13.47
C HIS A 570 11.16 13.12 -13.27
N ASP A 571 11.46 14.35 -13.64
CA ASP A 571 12.80 14.91 -13.54
C ASP A 571 13.32 14.96 -12.10
N ARG A 572 12.47 15.39 -11.17
CA ARG A 572 12.81 15.36 -9.73
C ARG A 572 13.08 13.94 -9.23
N SER A 573 12.32 12.96 -9.70
CA SER A 573 12.45 11.55 -9.28
C SER A 573 13.76 10.93 -9.74
N TYR A 574 14.25 11.26 -10.94
CA TYR A 574 15.45 10.65 -11.53
C TYR A 574 16.76 11.38 -11.19
N GLY A 575 16.73 12.46 -10.40
CA GLY A 575 17.94 13.15 -9.94
C GLY A 575 18.76 13.74 -11.09
N PHE A 576 18.35 14.91 -11.59
CA PHE A 576 18.94 15.65 -12.71
C PHE A 576 20.42 16.09 -12.62
N ASN A 577 21.21 15.53 -11.69
CA ASN A 577 22.59 15.95 -11.45
C ASN A 577 23.67 15.01 -12.00
N GLN A 578 23.33 13.87 -12.63
CA GLN A 578 24.35 12.85 -12.92
C GLN A 578 24.70 12.58 -14.39
N ASP A 579 23.99 13.13 -15.38
CA ASP A 579 24.42 13.04 -16.79
C ASP A 579 24.49 14.41 -17.46
N ALA A 580 25.65 15.06 -17.35
CA ALA A 580 25.97 16.30 -18.06
C ALA A 580 25.81 16.15 -19.59
N ILE A 581 26.04 14.94 -20.13
CA ILE A 581 25.95 14.63 -21.57
C ILE A 581 24.50 14.63 -22.05
N MET A 582 23.57 14.06 -21.27
CA MET A 582 22.15 14.00 -21.63
C MET A 582 21.44 15.32 -21.30
N ARG A 583 21.93 16.06 -20.29
CA ARG A 583 21.49 17.44 -20.02
C ARG A 583 21.78 18.35 -21.21
N ASN A 584 22.96 18.25 -21.81
CA ASN A 584 23.28 18.99 -23.03
C ASN A 584 22.34 18.62 -24.19
N LYS A 585 21.97 17.34 -24.36
CA LYS A 585 21.00 16.92 -25.41
C LYS A 585 19.56 17.37 -25.14
N LEU A 586 19.16 17.53 -23.88
CA LEU A 586 17.83 18.01 -23.47
C LEU A 586 17.76 19.54 -23.43
N ASP A 587 18.88 20.21 -23.13
CA ASP A 587 19.04 21.66 -23.28
C ASP A 587 19.17 22.05 -24.77
N GLU A 588 19.57 21.11 -25.64
CA GLU A 588 19.51 21.20 -27.10
C GLU A 588 18.10 21.01 -27.67
N LEU A 589 17.16 20.39 -26.94
CA LEU A 589 15.74 20.47 -27.28
C LEU A 589 15.30 21.91 -27.02
N VAL A 590 15.30 22.72 -28.08
CA VAL A 590 14.95 24.14 -28.04
C VAL A 590 13.48 24.26 -27.62
N LEU A 591 13.24 24.36 -26.31
CA LEU A 591 11.95 24.76 -25.78
C LEU A 591 11.61 26.10 -26.42
N SER A 592 10.43 26.20 -27.04
CA SER A 592 9.95 27.45 -27.57
C SER A 592 9.98 28.53 -26.46
N ALA A 593 10.32 29.79 -26.79
CA ALA A 593 10.42 30.87 -25.79
C ALA A 593 9.13 31.04 -24.96
N GLN A 594 7.99 30.68 -25.56
CA GLN A 594 6.68 30.67 -24.93
C GLN A 594 6.51 29.49 -23.96
N LEU A 595 6.92 28.27 -24.34
CA LEU A 595 6.91 27.12 -23.45
C LEU A 595 7.87 27.34 -22.27
N LYS A 596 9.04 27.94 -22.50
CA LYS A 596 9.97 28.32 -21.43
C LYS A 596 9.34 29.32 -20.45
N SER A 597 8.67 30.36 -20.95
CA SER A 597 7.93 31.32 -20.10
C SER A 597 6.78 30.68 -19.33
N PHE A 598 6.05 29.73 -19.93
CA PHE A 598 4.98 28.98 -19.27
C PHE A 598 5.53 28.05 -18.18
N VAL A 599 6.58 27.29 -18.51
CA VAL A 599 7.30 26.42 -17.58
C VAL A 599 7.83 27.24 -16.41
N ASP A 600 8.49 28.38 -16.65
CA ASP A 600 8.99 29.28 -15.60
C ASP A 600 7.87 29.85 -14.72
N LYS A 601 6.71 30.24 -15.30
CA LYS A 601 5.52 30.68 -14.55
C LYS A 601 4.86 29.57 -13.74
N THR A 602 4.90 28.33 -14.22
CA THR A 602 4.32 27.16 -13.53
C THR A 602 5.28 26.59 -12.47
N ILE A 603 6.58 26.90 -12.59
CA ILE A 603 7.66 26.43 -11.72
C ILE A 603 7.79 27.27 -10.44
N ASP A 604 7.08 28.39 -10.32
CA ASP A 604 7.27 29.43 -9.29
C ASP A 604 7.86 28.93 -7.96
N GLY A 605 9.19 28.98 -7.91
CA GLY A 605 10.03 29.42 -6.81
C GLY A 605 10.08 28.64 -5.49
N LYS A 606 9.22 27.66 -5.19
CA LYS A 606 9.30 26.99 -3.89
C LYS A 606 10.17 25.73 -3.96
N LYS A 607 11.37 25.81 -3.37
CA LYS A 607 12.21 24.64 -3.07
C LYS A 607 11.37 23.65 -2.26
N LEU A 608 10.84 22.64 -2.94
CA LEU A 608 10.09 21.55 -2.35
C LEU A 608 10.94 20.83 -1.32
N GLY A 609 10.29 20.36 -0.25
CA GLY A 609 10.92 19.59 0.82
C GLY A 609 11.79 18.46 0.26
N HIS A 610 12.94 18.23 0.89
CA HIS A 610 13.89 17.22 0.48
C HIS A 610 13.20 15.84 0.44
N ILE A 611 13.10 15.24 -0.75
CA ILE A 611 12.84 13.80 -0.90
C ILE A 611 14.21 13.16 -0.99
N PRO A 612 14.59 12.25 -0.07
CA PRO A 612 15.90 11.60 -0.12
C PRO A 612 16.06 10.86 -1.46
N LYS A 613 17.14 11.19 -2.19
CA LYS A 613 17.44 10.62 -3.51
C LYS A 613 17.53 9.09 -3.48
N ASP A 614 17.91 8.54 -2.34
CA ASP A 614 18.12 7.11 -2.12
C ASP A 614 16.81 6.30 -1.98
N ARG A 615 15.65 6.98 -1.87
CA ARG A 615 14.34 6.33 -1.65
C ARG A 615 13.52 6.09 -2.92
N GLY A 616 14.08 6.37 -4.10
CA GLY A 616 13.65 5.82 -5.40
C GLY A 616 12.76 6.72 -6.27
N ASN A 617 12.42 6.20 -7.46
CA ASN A 617 11.69 6.94 -8.50
C ASN A 617 10.17 6.74 -8.36
N PHE A 618 9.43 7.83 -8.11
CA PHE A 618 7.97 7.81 -7.90
C PHE A 618 7.15 7.98 -9.17
N VAL A 619 7.76 8.57 -10.21
CA VAL A 619 7.18 8.73 -11.54
C VAL A 619 8.00 7.94 -12.55
N LYS A 620 7.35 7.05 -13.31
CA LYS A 620 7.96 6.32 -14.42
C LYS A 620 7.21 6.56 -15.73
N LEU A 621 7.92 6.96 -16.78
CA LEU A 621 7.40 7.05 -18.14
C LEU A 621 7.30 5.66 -18.79
N SER A 622 6.40 4.84 -18.27
CA SER A 622 6.04 3.55 -18.88
C SER A 622 5.36 3.73 -20.26
N ASP A 623 5.41 2.71 -21.11
CA ASP A 623 4.75 2.75 -22.43
C ASP A 623 3.25 3.06 -22.27
N THR A 624 2.61 2.54 -21.20
CA THR A 624 1.19 2.83 -20.92
C THR A 624 0.93 4.29 -20.57
N ILE A 625 1.71 4.91 -19.68
CA ILE A 625 1.43 6.30 -19.29
C ILE A 625 1.63 7.24 -20.48
N VAL A 626 2.67 7.01 -21.28
CA VAL A 626 2.91 7.79 -22.50
C VAL A 626 1.74 7.61 -23.46
N HIS A 627 1.29 6.38 -23.70
CA HIS A 627 0.14 6.13 -24.54
C HIS A 627 -1.15 6.81 -24.03
N GLN A 628 -1.36 6.86 -22.70
CA GLN A 628 -2.48 7.60 -22.11
C GLN A 628 -2.37 9.11 -22.33
N VAL A 629 -1.17 9.70 -22.24
CA VAL A 629 -0.94 11.12 -22.55
C VAL A 629 -1.36 11.42 -23.99
N PHE A 630 -0.83 10.68 -24.97
CA PHE A 630 -1.20 10.86 -26.39
C PHE A 630 -2.71 10.73 -26.62
N ARG A 631 -3.36 9.73 -26.01
CA ARG A 631 -4.82 9.55 -26.12
C ARG A 631 -5.60 10.71 -25.50
N ALA A 632 -5.13 11.28 -24.40
CA ALA A 632 -5.76 12.43 -23.76
C ALA A 632 -5.73 13.66 -24.69
N TYR A 633 -4.59 13.95 -25.31
CA TYR A 633 -4.46 15.04 -26.29
C TYR A 633 -5.39 14.87 -27.49
N VAL A 634 -5.41 13.68 -28.10
CA VAL A 634 -6.34 13.38 -29.21
C VAL A 634 -7.80 13.55 -28.78
N SER A 635 -8.16 13.14 -27.57
CA SER A 635 -9.55 13.23 -27.08
C SER A 635 -9.97 14.68 -26.87
N VAL A 636 -9.13 15.49 -26.19
CA VAL A 636 -9.41 16.91 -25.92
C VAL A 636 -9.52 17.71 -27.23
N LEU A 637 -8.58 17.55 -28.16
CA LEU A 637 -8.58 18.28 -29.43
C LEU A 637 -9.78 17.93 -30.32
N ASN A 638 -10.19 16.65 -30.35
CA ASN A 638 -11.39 16.25 -31.08
C ASN A 638 -12.66 16.90 -30.54
N ASN A 639 -12.71 17.16 -29.22
CA ASN A 639 -13.86 17.76 -28.56
C ASN A 639 -13.80 19.30 -28.50
N ASP A 640 -12.67 19.91 -28.87
CA ASP A 640 -12.51 21.37 -28.84
C ASP A 640 -13.47 22.06 -29.82
N THR A 641 -14.33 22.95 -29.32
CA THR A 641 -15.33 23.65 -30.14
C THR A 641 -14.73 24.81 -30.96
N THR A 642 -13.52 25.25 -30.63
CA THR A 642 -12.84 26.36 -31.32
C THR A 642 -12.19 25.91 -32.63
N LEU A 643 -11.89 24.61 -32.77
CA LEU A 643 -11.21 24.04 -33.92
C LEU A 643 -12.19 23.60 -35.01
N THR A 644 -11.85 23.91 -36.27
CA THR A 644 -12.56 23.36 -37.42
C THR A 644 -12.28 21.87 -37.60
N LEU A 645 -13.18 21.16 -38.30
CA LEU A 645 -13.04 19.72 -38.52
C LEU A 645 -11.76 19.34 -39.29
N SER A 646 -11.28 20.23 -40.16
CA SER A 646 -10.00 20.08 -40.87
C SER A 646 -8.80 20.23 -39.92
N GLN A 647 -8.80 21.26 -39.06
CA GLN A 647 -7.75 21.47 -38.06
C GLN A 647 -7.69 20.31 -37.06
N LYS A 648 -8.85 19.80 -36.62
CA LYS A 648 -8.91 18.61 -35.75
C LYS A 648 -8.21 17.40 -36.39
N LYS A 649 -8.50 17.13 -37.66
CA LYS A 649 -7.87 16.04 -38.41
C LYS A 649 -6.37 16.24 -38.59
N GLU A 650 -5.95 17.46 -38.84
CA GLU A 650 -4.53 17.82 -38.97
C GLU A 650 -3.78 17.58 -37.66
N PHE A 651 -4.22 18.18 -36.55
CA PHE A 651 -3.56 18.02 -35.26
C PHE A 651 -3.57 16.57 -34.76
N THR A 652 -4.71 15.87 -34.89
CA THR A 652 -4.77 14.44 -34.50
C THR A 652 -3.90 13.56 -35.40
N GLY A 653 -3.78 13.88 -36.69
CA GLY A 653 -2.87 13.23 -37.63
C GLY A 653 -1.40 13.39 -37.21
N THR A 654 -0.99 14.62 -36.86
CA THR A 654 0.36 14.93 -36.37
C THR A 654 0.67 14.17 -35.07
N ILE A 655 -0.27 14.13 -34.12
CA ILE A 655 -0.10 13.43 -32.84
C ILE A 655 0.04 11.91 -33.05
N GLU A 656 -0.75 11.32 -33.94
CA GLU A 656 -0.63 9.88 -34.24
C GLU A 656 0.65 9.56 -35.03
N LEU A 657 1.18 10.50 -35.82
CA LEU A 657 2.48 10.35 -36.48
C LEU A 657 3.62 10.36 -35.45
N LEU A 658 3.67 11.36 -34.56
CA LEU A 658 4.62 11.42 -33.43
C LEU A 658 4.59 10.14 -32.59
N ARG A 659 3.39 9.61 -32.32
CA ARG A 659 3.22 8.36 -31.58
C ARG A 659 3.80 7.16 -32.32
N LYS A 660 3.61 7.08 -33.65
CA LYS A 660 4.17 5.99 -34.48
C LYS A 660 5.69 6.06 -34.51
N ASP A 661 6.25 7.26 -34.64
CA ASP A 661 7.70 7.48 -34.66
C ASP A 661 8.33 7.04 -33.33
N LEU A 662 7.76 7.45 -32.20
CA LEU A 662 8.17 6.97 -30.87
C LEU A 662 8.18 5.44 -30.77
N LEU A 663 7.14 4.76 -31.27
CA LEU A 663 7.06 3.30 -31.22
C LEU A 663 8.12 2.63 -32.11
N ASN A 664 8.45 3.23 -33.26
CA ASN A 664 9.49 2.74 -34.14
C ASN A 664 10.88 2.91 -33.51
N ASP A 665 11.14 4.07 -32.90
CA ASP A 665 12.41 4.35 -32.21
C ASP A 665 12.62 3.43 -31.00
N ILE A 666 11.58 3.19 -30.20
CA ILE A 666 11.62 2.22 -29.09
C ILE A 666 11.94 0.81 -29.62
N LYS A 667 11.32 0.40 -30.73
CA LYS A 667 11.59 -0.91 -31.35
C LYS A 667 13.01 -1.01 -31.88
N SER A 668 13.53 0.06 -32.48
CA SER A 668 14.91 0.14 -32.97
C SER A 668 15.92 -0.05 -31.84
N ILE A 669 15.77 0.70 -30.74
CA ILE A 669 16.64 0.62 -29.56
C ILE A 669 16.56 -0.75 -28.87
N ARG A 670 15.36 -1.36 -28.80
CA ARG A 670 15.21 -2.71 -28.25
C ARG A 670 15.73 -3.79 -29.18
N GLY A 671 15.66 -3.59 -30.50
CA GLY A 671 16.09 -4.53 -31.53
C GLY A 671 17.61 -4.57 -31.73
N SER A 672 18.31 -3.46 -31.49
CA SER A 672 19.77 -3.37 -31.55
C SER A 672 20.50 -4.10 -30.40
N HIS A 673 19.76 -4.55 -29.37
CA HIS A 673 20.30 -5.24 -28.20
C HIS A 673 19.49 -6.51 -27.86
N PRO A 674 19.74 -7.65 -28.53
CA PRO A 674 19.06 -8.91 -28.22
C PRO A 674 19.35 -9.37 -26.78
N SER A 675 18.29 -9.67 -26.04
CA SER A 675 18.28 -10.14 -24.65
C SER A 675 19.19 -11.37 -24.45
N PRO A 676 20.35 -11.27 -23.77
CA PRO A 676 21.06 -12.44 -23.28
C PRO A 676 20.24 -13.06 -22.14
N LYS A 677 20.34 -14.38 -21.94
CA LYS A 677 19.77 -15.07 -20.77
C LYS A 677 20.45 -14.54 -19.49
N GLY A 678 19.85 -13.51 -18.88
CA GLY A 678 20.32 -12.84 -17.66
C GLY A 678 20.33 -11.33 -17.85
N VAL A 679 19.84 -10.56 -16.87
CA VAL A 679 19.76 -9.09 -16.94
C VAL A 679 21.18 -8.51 -16.94
N PRO A 680 21.72 -8.05 -18.09
CA PRO A 680 23.04 -7.46 -18.13
C PRO A 680 22.93 -5.99 -17.71
N LYS A 681 24.02 -5.40 -17.21
CA LYS A 681 24.11 -3.96 -16.88
C LYS A 681 23.66 -3.05 -18.03
N SER A 682 23.75 -3.49 -19.28
CA SER A 682 23.29 -2.77 -20.48
C SER A 682 21.78 -2.53 -20.52
N MET A 683 20.95 -3.40 -19.92
CA MET A 683 19.49 -3.22 -19.92
C MET A 683 19.03 -2.01 -19.10
N VAL A 684 19.80 -1.57 -18.10
CA VAL A 684 19.47 -0.38 -17.31
C VAL A 684 19.64 0.88 -18.15
N TYR A 685 20.79 1.02 -18.81
CA TYR A 685 21.08 2.13 -19.72
C TYR A 685 20.07 2.23 -20.87
N ILE A 686 19.68 1.09 -21.46
CA ILE A 686 18.65 1.05 -22.50
C ILE A 686 17.29 1.56 -21.97
N ASN A 687 16.92 1.20 -20.74
CA ASN A 687 15.67 1.66 -20.16
C ASN A 687 15.68 3.16 -19.81
N ASP A 688 16.83 3.68 -19.41
CA ASP A 688 17.01 5.12 -19.15
C ASP A 688 16.95 5.89 -20.49
N GLU A 689 17.66 5.44 -21.52
CA GLU A 689 17.60 6.00 -22.87
C GLU A 689 16.17 6.02 -23.43
N ILE A 690 15.42 4.92 -23.30
CA ILE A 690 14.01 4.85 -23.68
C ILE A 690 13.16 5.84 -22.86
N SER A 691 13.46 6.03 -21.58
CA SER A 691 12.73 6.99 -20.73
C SER A 691 12.98 8.43 -21.17
N TYR A 692 14.21 8.77 -21.58
CA TYR A 692 14.54 10.08 -22.15
C TYR A 692 13.89 10.31 -23.51
N LEU A 693 13.92 9.31 -24.40
CA LEU A 693 13.23 9.37 -25.69
C LEU A 693 11.75 9.71 -25.51
N LYS A 694 11.06 8.98 -24.62
CA LYS A 694 9.65 9.24 -24.30
C LYS A 694 9.40 10.65 -23.78
N LYS A 695 10.31 11.17 -22.95
CA LYS A 695 10.22 12.56 -22.47
C LYS A 695 10.31 13.55 -23.63
N GLY A 696 11.27 13.38 -24.54
CA GLY A 696 11.42 14.22 -25.73
C GLY A 696 10.13 14.29 -26.54
N PHE A 697 9.56 13.12 -26.88
CA PHE A 697 8.28 13.06 -27.60
C PHE A 697 7.09 13.68 -26.86
N ILE A 698 7.08 13.68 -25.52
CA ILE A 698 6.04 14.39 -24.74
C ILE A 698 6.24 15.91 -24.81
N ILE A 699 7.49 16.39 -24.82
CA ILE A 699 7.80 17.81 -25.00
C ILE A 699 7.35 18.25 -26.39
N ASP A 700 7.72 17.50 -27.43
CA ASP A 700 7.31 17.78 -28.82
C ASP A 700 5.78 17.81 -28.97
N LEU A 701 5.07 16.94 -28.24
CA LEU A 701 3.61 16.92 -28.18
C LEU A 701 3.04 18.20 -27.55
N ILE A 702 3.64 18.69 -26.46
CA ILE A 702 3.24 19.97 -25.86
C ILE A 702 3.51 21.11 -26.83
N ASP A 703 4.72 21.21 -27.40
CA ASP A 703 5.08 22.28 -28.34
C ASP A 703 4.15 22.29 -29.58
N SER A 704 3.79 21.13 -30.11
CA SER A 704 2.86 20.98 -31.24
C SER A 704 1.44 21.44 -30.94
N THR A 705 1.07 21.50 -29.66
CA THR A 705 -0.29 21.86 -29.21
C THR A 705 -0.36 23.19 -28.50
N TYR A 706 0.78 23.81 -28.16
CA TYR A 706 0.86 25.12 -27.51
C TYR A 706 0.57 26.28 -28.47
N SER A 707 0.64 26.04 -29.78
CA SER A 707 0.34 27.01 -30.85
C SER A 707 -1.15 27.09 -31.21
N ILE A 708 -1.98 26.25 -30.59
CA ILE A 708 -3.44 26.20 -30.69
C ILE A 708 -4.04 27.08 -29.60
#